data_AF-A0A836BAW4-F1
#
_entry.id   AF-A0A836BAW4-F1
#
_cell.length_a   1.000
_cell.length_b   1.000
_cell.length_c   1.000
_cell.angle_alpha   90.00
_cell.angle_beta   90.00
_cell.angle_gamma   90.00
#
_symmetry.space_group_name_H-M   'P 1'
#
loop_
_entity.id
_entity.type
_entity.pdbx_description
1 polymer ?
#
loop_
_entity_poly.entity_id
_entity_poly.type
_entity_poly.pdbx_seq_one_letter_code
_entity_poly.pdbx_strand_id
1 'polypeptide(L)'
;MTGPADSEVMASPLAVVSSFWREFDLEGMRPKLDEIGLKVAEHQEESMQNRRKLAESTREFKKNNEAVSKTVGPLLKQYQEEIDRLTKRAKHGETAYLDLYQKLFEAPDPAPALALAFEHASRATELEAQCKKLSTELAEYKAESAQIKNQDLTVRKLEEKVRALEAQVEERDKELQEVKVRAVAEADAARVAAMQSREAELEAMLSQAQASLLAVQKLYTGAENQLFAIQSQSEDERAGRQAELELASAELERAQERLAALEREKETLVAKLAHPDPHTHPHSGGGAGPRAGGGSGGGAGGGIGISIEDTLRQELGVQRELASRLRSELAAVRSEADEAQQMAEARLAGLKATLAATEQHAAAVEAELAARPTQAQMEELRQQLRVLQAIGYSLDVDTEADAAGGSSSNSGAAGGDGAGARAGAAASSSGAPGVGAAGSLEAMLLSKNRHLEHELTMVKLRLVDVRSEADSAAAHAAELETQLAEQVSLVKQLEEDLLASRRAAGGGGGGGGGLAGSSSSANVEGLVSAAGADADDGGDASMVRVLCAQRDRFRARCHDLEEELGRLRAELAAVKSAAAAAKADNIALVERLRYVHSRTAPSGPSPSGAAAAGAGGGKRGAAGGDVEAAAAGADAERRYGRLYDEGINPFKEFKEQQKERQKSAMGFVDKAMYWLSQLVYGNSAARLFAFFYLALMHGLVFVSLARMTHASSHALYSHTQAVLDNRHDTTAAMHHEELGAAAGVVNPLTQGKLP
;
A
#
# COMPACT_ATOMS: atom_id res chain seq x y z
N MET A 1 -29.13 20.63 -45.31
CA MET A 1 -30.22 19.97 -46.05
C MET A 1 -29.59 19.02 -47.05
N THR A 2 -29.48 17.75 -46.66
CA THR A 2 -29.00 16.64 -47.49
C THR A 2 -29.97 15.50 -47.20
N GLY A 3 -30.67 15.02 -48.24
CA GLY A 3 -31.83 14.14 -48.05
C GLY A 3 -31.48 12.78 -47.46
N PRO A 4 -32.49 12.03 -46.96
CA PRO A 4 -32.29 10.62 -46.67
C PRO A 4 -31.94 9.93 -47.98
N ALA A 5 -30.75 9.34 -48.05
CA ALA A 5 -30.45 8.38 -49.09
C ALA A 5 -31.22 7.11 -48.74
N ASP A 6 -32.33 6.86 -49.44
CA ASP A 6 -33.01 5.57 -49.40
C ASP A 6 -32.03 4.51 -49.88
N SER A 7 -31.42 3.82 -48.92
CA SER A 7 -30.55 2.68 -49.16
C SER A 7 -31.42 1.48 -49.52
N GLU A 8 -32.03 1.52 -50.71
CA GLU A 8 -32.38 0.28 -51.38
C GLU A 8 -31.10 -0.55 -51.46
N VAL A 9 -31.09 -1.67 -50.75
CA VAL A 9 -30.01 -2.65 -50.80
C VAL A 9 -30.06 -3.25 -52.20
N MET A 10 -29.37 -2.59 -53.13
CA MET A 10 -29.15 -3.08 -54.49
C MET A 10 -28.47 -4.44 -54.38
N ALA A 11 -29.27 -5.49 -54.44
CA ALA A 11 -28.80 -6.86 -54.44
C ALA A 11 -27.72 -6.97 -55.51
N SER A 12 -26.58 -7.58 -55.16
CA SER A 12 -25.43 -7.56 -56.08
C SER A 12 -25.85 -8.13 -57.44
N PRO A 13 -25.32 -7.64 -58.57
CA PRO A 13 -25.71 -8.14 -59.89
C PRO A 13 -25.61 -9.67 -59.99
N LEU A 14 -24.66 -10.27 -59.28
CA LEU A 14 -24.51 -11.72 -59.13
C LEU A 14 -25.66 -12.37 -58.35
N ALA A 15 -26.15 -11.75 -57.27
CA ALA A 15 -27.30 -12.24 -56.51
C ALA A 15 -28.58 -12.26 -57.35
N VAL A 16 -28.83 -11.19 -58.13
CA VAL A 16 -30.01 -11.06 -59.01
C VAL A 16 -29.96 -12.11 -60.14
N VAL A 17 -28.79 -12.34 -60.73
CA VAL A 17 -28.61 -13.36 -61.78
C VAL A 17 -28.71 -14.77 -61.19
N SER A 18 -28.16 -15.01 -60.00
CA SER A 18 -28.26 -16.30 -59.31
C SER A 18 -29.70 -16.64 -58.90
N SER A 19 -30.47 -15.68 -58.38
CA SER A 19 -31.88 -15.90 -58.05
C SER A 19 -32.71 -16.21 -59.29
N PHE A 20 -32.51 -15.47 -60.39
CA PHE A 20 -33.21 -15.71 -61.65
C PHE A 20 -32.98 -17.12 -62.19
N TRP A 21 -31.73 -17.58 -62.30
CA TRP A 21 -31.45 -18.92 -62.87
C TRP A 21 -31.93 -20.05 -61.97
N ARG A 22 -31.88 -19.87 -60.65
CA ARG A 22 -32.44 -20.81 -59.67
C ARG A 22 -33.97 -20.89 -59.75
N GLU A 23 -34.65 -19.77 -60.01
CA GLU A 23 -36.11 -19.71 -60.18
C GLU A 23 -36.57 -20.19 -61.56
N PHE A 24 -35.72 -20.02 -62.58
CA PHE A 24 -35.96 -20.51 -63.94
C PHE A 24 -35.93 -22.05 -64.02
N ASP A 25 -35.11 -22.69 -63.18
CA ASP A 25 -34.98 -24.16 -63.06
C ASP A 25 -34.81 -24.84 -64.44
N LEU A 26 -33.62 -24.67 -65.03
CA LEU A 26 -33.35 -25.19 -66.38
C LEU A 26 -33.55 -26.70 -66.46
N GLU A 27 -33.16 -27.45 -65.41
CA GLU A 27 -33.34 -28.90 -65.36
C GLU A 27 -34.83 -29.29 -65.33
N GLY A 28 -35.66 -28.62 -64.52
CA GLY A 28 -37.11 -28.81 -64.47
C GLY A 28 -37.89 -28.22 -65.66
N MET A 29 -37.25 -27.38 -66.50
CA MET A 29 -37.81 -26.88 -67.76
C MET A 29 -37.52 -27.79 -68.95
N ARG A 30 -36.38 -28.49 -69.00
CA ARG A 30 -36.04 -29.46 -70.06
C ARG A 30 -37.18 -30.43 -70.43
N PRO A 31 -37.78 -31.22 -69.51
CA PRO A 31 -38.84 -32.17 -69.88
C PRO A 31 -40.10 -31.50 -70.45
N LYS A 32 -40.40 -30.24 -70.07
CA LYS A 32 -41.52 -29.47 -70.63
C LYS A 32 -41.21 -29.01 -72.06
N LEU A 33 -39.95 -28.65 -72.32
CA LEU A 33 -39.48 -28.30 -73.66
C LEU A 33 -39.44 -29.54 -74.56
N ASP A 34 -39.03 -30.70 -74.06
CA ASP A 34 -39.08 -31.99 -74.77
C ASP A 34 -40.52 -32.33 -75.18
N GLU A 35 -41.49 -32.20 -74.26
CA GLU A 35 -42.91 -32.44 -74.54
C GLU A 35 -43.45 -31.52 -75.65
N ILE A 36 -43.04 -30.24 -75.66
CA ILE A 36 -43.42 -29.29 -76.71
C ILE A 36 -42.72 -29.64 -78.04
N GLY A 37 -41.44 -30.00 -78.01
CA GLY A 37 -40.68 -30.43 -79.19
C GLY A 37 -41.25 -31.68 -79.85
N LEU A 38 -41.68 -32.66 -79.05
CA LEU A 38 -42.39 -33.86 -79.53
C LEU A 38 -43.71 -33.50 -80.21
N LYS A 39 -44.56 -32.67 -79.58
CA LYS A 39 -45.83 -32.21 -80.19
C LYS A 39 -45.61 -31.41 -81.47
N VAL A 40 -44.54 -30.61 -81.54
CA VAL A 40 -44.15 -29.90 -82.77
C VAL A 40 -43.80 -30.89 -83.89
N ALA A 41 -43.06 -31.97 -83.58
CA ALA A 41 -42.76 -33.02 -84.55
C ALA A 41 -44.01 -33.79 -85.01
N GLU A 42 -44.90 -34.16 -84.08
CA GLU A 42 -46.19 -34.80 -84.37
C GLU A 42 -47.05 -33.93 -85.31
N HIS A 43 -47.27 -32.65 -84.97
CA HIS A 43 -48.05 -31.73 -85.80
C HIS A 43 -47.39 -31.46 -87.17
N GLN A 44 -46.05 -31.47 -87.25
CA GLN A 44 -45.33 -31.34 -88.51
C GLN A 44 -45.60 -32.57 -89.41
N GLU A 45 -45.62 -33.78 -88.86
CA GLU A 45 -45.98 -34.99 -89.61
C GLU A 45 -47.45 -34.97 -90.02
N GLU A 46 -48.39 -34.72 -89.10
CA GLU A 46 -49.83 -34.63 -89.37
C GLU A 46 -50.13 -33.61 -90.48
N SER A 47 -49.54 -32.43 -90.41
CA SER A 47 -49.67 -31.36 -91.41
C SER A 47 -49.16 -31.81 -92.78
N MET A 48 -48.01 -32.49 -92.83
CA MET A 48 -47.46 -33.04 -94.08
C MET A 48 -48.33 -34.17 -94.66
N GLN A 49 -48.89 -35.06 -93.83
CA GLN A 49 -49.83 -36.09 -94.27
C GLN A 49 -51.14 -35.48 -94.78
N ASN A 50 -51.72 -34.53 -94.05
CA ASN A 50 -52.98 -33.88 -94.40
C ASN A 50 -52.86 -33.03 -95.67
N ARG A 51 -51.72 -32.36 -95.88
CA ARG A 51 -51.43 -31.64 -97.14
C ARG A 51 -51.34 -32.57 -98.35
N ARG A 52 -50.80 -33.79 -98.20
CA ARG A 52 -50.81 -34.83 -99.26
C ARG A 52 -52.24 -35.28 -99.58
N LYS A 53 -53.02 -35.68 -98.57
CA LYS A 53 -54.43 -36.08 -98.72
C LYS A 53 -55.26 -34.98 -99.40
N LEU A 54 -55.07 -33.72 -99.00
CA LEU A 54 -55.77 -32.58 -99.60
C LEU A 54 -55.40 -32.38 -101.06
N ALA A 55 -54.12 -32.52 -101.44
CA ALA A 55 -53.67 -32.41 -102.83
C ALA A 55 -54.23 -33.53 -103.71
N GLU A 56 -54.29 -34.77 -103.19
CA GLU A 56 -54.90 -35.93 -103.86
C GLU A 56 -56.40 -35.74 -104.08
N SER A 57 -57.15 -35.42 -103.02
CA SER A 57 -58.59 -35.14 -103.10
C SER A 57 -58.91 -33.98 -104.05
N THR A 58 -58.10 -32.91 -104.01
CA THR A 58 -58.21 -31.77 -104.93
C THR A 58 -57.98 -32.16 -106.39
N ARG A 59 -57.05 -33.08 -106.65
CA ARG A 59 -56.75 -33.61 -107.99
C ARG A 59 -57.88 -34.50 -108.50
N GLU A 60 -58.46 -35.32 -107.64
CA GLU A 60 -59.61 -36.17 -107.97
C GLU A 60 -60.87 -35.35 -108.24
N PHE A 61 -61.17 -34.35 -107.39
CA PHE A 61 -62.27 -33.41 -107.63
C PHE A 61 -62.16 -32.74 -109.00
N LYS A 62 -60.96 -32.26 -109.37
CA LYS A 62 -60.68 -31.65 -110.68
C LYS A 62 -60.92 -32.60 -111.85
N LYS A 63 -60.55 -33.88 -111.70
CA LYS A 63 -60.73 -34.91 -112.73
C LYS A 63 -62.22 -35.25 -112.92
N ASN A 64 -62.97 -35.33 -111.83
CA ASN A 64 -64.36 -35.81 -111.86
C ASN A 64 -65.39 -34.69 -112.16
N ASN A 65 -65.01 -33.40 -112.04
CA ASN A 65 -65.93 -32.25 -112.16
C ASN A 65 -65.36 -31.13 -113.06
N GLU A 66 -65.00 -31.43 -114.31
CA GLU A 66 -64.24 -30.51 -115.17
C GLU A 66 -64.93 -29.14 -115.41
N ALA A 67 -66.25 -29.11 -115.58
CA ALA A 67 -67.00 -27.87 -115.81
C ALA A 67 -66.98 -26.94 -114.57
N VAL A 68 -67.21 -27.49 -113.38
CA VAL A 68 -67.16 -26.76 -112.10
C VAL A 68 -65.71 -26.36 -111.75
N SER A 69 -64.73 -27.16 -112.16
CA SER A 69 -63.31 -26.88 -111.93
C SER A 69 -62.81 -25.63 -112.65
N LYS A 70 -63.45 -25.23 -113.76
CA LYS A 70 -63.12 -23.99 -114.48
C LYS A 70 -63.58 -22.74 -113.74
N THR A 71 -64.69 -22.80 -112.99
CA THR A 71 -65.19 -21.66 -112.19
C THR A 71 -64.57 -21.59 -110.80
N VAL A 72 -64.36 -22.73 -110.13
CA VAL A 72 -63.75 -22.80 -108.78
C VAL A 72 -62.22 -22.72 -108.82
N GLY A 73 -61.59 -22.99 -109.97
CA GLY A 73 -60.13 -23.04 -110.15
C GLY A 73 -59.34 -21.83 -109.61
N PRO A 74 -59.75 -20.58 -109.88
CA PRO A 74 -59.08 -19.39 -109.34
C PRO A 74 -59.15 -19.28 -107.81
N LEU A 75 -60.31 -19.58 -107.21
CA LEU A 75 -60.52 -19.56 -105.76
C LEU A 75 -59.67 -20.63 -105.06
N LEU A 76 -59.66 -21.84 -105.62
CA LEU A 76 -58.83 -22.94 -105.13
C LEU A 76 -57.33 -22.61 -105.20
N LYS A 77 -56.89 -21.82 -106.19
CA LYS A 77 -55.51 -21.34 -106.27
C LYS A 77 -55.19 -20.36 -105.13
N GLN A 78 -56.10 -19.44 -104.80
CA GLN A 78 -55.94 -18.54 -103.65
C GLN A 78 -55.85 -19.30 -102.32
N TYR A 79 -56.70 -20.31 -102.11
CA TYR A 79 -56.59 -21.20 -100.94
C TYR A 79 -55.25 -21.96 -100.91
N GLN A 80 -54.76 -22.45 -102.05
CA GLN A 80 -53.45 -23.12 -102.12
C GLN A 80 -52.31 -22.14 -101.78
N GLU A 81 -52.33 -20.93 -102.32
CA GLU A 81 -51.32 -19.89 -102.03
C GLU A 81 -51.32 -19.51 -100.54
N GLU A 82 -52.48 -19.45 -99.88
CA GLU A 82 -52.57 -19.19 -98.44
C GLU A 82 -52.15 -20.40 -97.58
N ILE A 83 -52.51 -21.63 -97.96
CA ILE A 83 -52.02 -22.86 -97.31
C ILE A 83 -50.48 -22.94 -97.39
N ASP A 84 -49.91 -22.57 -98.54
CA ASP A 84 -48.46 -22.57 -98.74
C ASP A 84 -47.76 -21.47 -97.90
N ARG A 85 -48.38 -20.29 -97.75
CA ARG A 85 -47.92 -19.23 -96.84
C ARG A 85 -48.00 -19.64 -95.37
N LEU A 86 -49.12 -20.22 -94.94
CA LEU A 86 -49.30 -20.74 -93.58
C LEU A 86 -48.29 -21.85 -93.29
N THR A 87 -48.07 -22.77 -94.23
CA THR A 87 -47.04 -23.82 -94.12
C THR A 87 -45.64 -23.22 -93.98
N LYS A 88 -45.31 -22.17 -94.76
CA LYS A 88 -44.01 -21.49 -94.67
C LYS A 88 -43.82 -20.78 -93.33
N ARG A 89 -44.88 -20.13 -92.81
CA ARG A 89 -44.87 -19.46 -91.50
C ARG A 89 -44.72 -20.46 -90.36
N ALA A 90 -45.47 -21.57 -90.41
CA ALA A 90 -45.39 -22.66 -89.43
C ALA A 90 -43.97 -23.25 -89.39
N LYS A 91 -43.45 -23.71 -90.53
CA LYS A 91 -42.08 -24.24 -90.63
C LYS A 91 -41.01 -23.28 -90.13
N HIS A 92 -41.14 -21.97 -90.40
CA HIS A 92 -40.18 -20.99 -89.89
C HIS A 92 -40.21 -20.90 -88.36
N GLY A 93 -41.41 -20.89 -87.75
CA GLY A 93 -41.56 -20.92 -86.29
C GLY A 93 -41.10 -22.23 -85.66
N GLU A 94 -41.43 -23.37 -86.28
CA GLU A 94 -41.00 -24.71 -85.87
C GLU A 94 -39.47 -24.84 -85.89
N THR A 95 -38.80 -24.44 -86.97
CA THR A 95 -37.33 -24.46 -87.06
C THR A 95 -36.70 -23.50 -86.05
N ALA A 96 -37.20 -22.26 -85.92
CA ALA A 96 -36.67 -21.32 -84.93
C ALA A 96 -36.84 -21.80 -83.48
N TYR A 97 -37.95 -22.50 -83.19
CA TYR A 97 -38.17 -23.15 -81.88
C TYR A 97 -37.17 -24.29 -81.66
N LEU A 98 -37.03 -25.22 -82.61
CA LEU A 98 -36.12 -26.36 -82.51
C LEU A 98 -34.64 -25.93 -82.39
N ASP A 99 -34.23 -24.91 -83.15
CA ASP A 99 -32.88 -24.32 -83.09
C ASP A 99 -32.57 -23.69 -81.71
N LEU A 100 -33.57 -23.12 -81.03
CA LEU A 100 -33.43 -22.57 -79.68
C LEU A 100 -33.49 -23.68 -78.62
N TYR A 101 -34.43 -24.61 -78.76
CA TYR A 101 -34.60 -25.77 -77.91
C TYR A 101 -33.31 -26.59 -77.81
N GLN A 102 -32.69 -26.94 -78.94
CA GLN A 102 -31.44 -27.72 -78.94
C GLN A 102 -30.35 -27.01 -78.13
N LYS A 103 -30.13 -25.70 -78.36
CA LYS A 103 -29.11 -24.90 -77.66
C LYS A 103 -29.39 -24.79 -76.16
N LEU A 104 -30.66 -24.66 -75.77
CA LEU A 104 -31.06 -24.55 -74.36
C LEU A 104 -31.02 -25.90 -73.64
N PHE A 105 -31.28 -27.00 -74.35
CA PHE A 105 -31.21 -28.36 -73.84
C PHE A 105 -29.75 -28.81 -73.62
N GLU A 106 -28.87 -28.52 -74.58
CA GLU A 106 -27.42 -28.81 -74.49
C GLU A 106 -26.69 -27.92 -73.46
N ALA A 107 -27.21 -26.73 -73.15
CA ALA A 107 -26.60 -25.82 -72.18
C ALA A 107 -26.61 -26.40 -70.75
N PRO A 108 -25.47 -26.46 -70.04
CA PRO A 108 -25.45 -26.84 -68.62
C PRO A 108 -26.15 -25.79 -67.76
N ASP A 109 -26.77 -26.21 -66.65
CA ASP A 109 -27.40 -25.29 -65.71
C ASP A 109 -26.35 -24.36 -65.06
N PRO A 110 -26.47 -23.02 -65.21
CA PRO A 110 -25.56 -22.09 -64.55
C PRO A 110 -25.84 -21.91 -63.05
N ALA A 111 -27.00 -22.31 -62.52
CA ALA A 111 -27.39 -22.02 -61.13
C ALA A 111 -26.38 -22.56 -60.08
N PRO A 112 -25.84 -23.80 -60.18
CA PRO A 112 -24.84 -24.31 -59.23
C PRO A 112 -23.51 -23.53 -59.30
N ALA A 113 -23.06 -23.16 -60.50
CA ALA A 113 -21.83 -22.40 -60.69
C ALA A 113 -21.96 -20.96 -60.16
N LEU A 114 -23.13 -20.34 -60.34
CA LEU A 114 -23.45 -19.02 -59.78
C LEU A 114 -23.55 -19.04 -58.25
N ALA A 115 -24.08 -20.12 -57.66
CA ALA A 115 -24.13 -20.29 -56.21
C ALA A 115 -22.72 -20.37 -55.60
N LEU A 116 -21.81 -21.17 -56.18
CA LEU A 116 -20.41 -21.23 -55.76
C LEU A 116 -19.69 -19.90 -55.94
N ALA A 117 -19.92 -19.20 -57.06
CA ALA A 117 -19.37 -17.86 -57.28
C ALA A 117 -19.86 -16.85 -56.24
N PHE A 118 -21.12 -16.94 -55.81
CA PHE A 118 -21.68 -16.10 -54.75
C PHE A 118 -21.06 -16.40 -53.38
N GLU A 119 -20.88 -17.68 -53.03
CA GLU A 119 -20.18 -18.09 -51.80
C GLU A 119 -18.74 -17.59 -51.77
N HIS A 120 -18.00 -17.75 -52.88
CA HIS A 120 -16.64 -17.24 -53.01
C HIS A 120 -16.58 -15.71 -52.92
N ALA A 121 -17.55 -15.00 -53.49
CA ALA A 121 -17.64 -13.54 -53.37
C ALA A 121 -17.90 -13.09 -51.91
N SER A 122 -18.81 -13.76 -51.19
CA SER A 122 -19.04 -13.50 -49.75
C SER A 122 -17.75 -13.70 -48.95
N ARG A 123 -17.11 -14.86 -49.11
CA ARG A 123 -15.87 -15.20 -48.43
C ARG A 123 -14.72 -14.24 -48.75
N ALA A 124 -14.63 -13.75 -49.99
CA ALA A 124 -13.66 -12.71 -50.36
C ALA A 124 -13.92 -11.40 -49.60
N THR A 125 -15.18 -10.94 -49.51
CA THR A 125 -15.51 -9.72 -48.75
C THR A 125 -15.27 -9.86 -47.25
N GLU A 126 -15.52 -11.03 -46.67
CA GLU A 126 -15.20 -11.35 -45.27
C GLU A 126 -13.68 -11.32 -45.01
N LEU A 127 -12.89 -11.94 -45.89
CA LEU A 127 -11.42 -11.92 -45.79
C LEU A 127 -10.86 -10.50 -45.98
N GLU A 128 -11.40 -9.71 -46.91
CA GLU A 128 -11.01 -8.30 -47.06
C GLU A 128 -11.33 -7.47 -45.80
N ALA A 129 -12.47 -7.70 -45.17
CA ALA A 129 -12.84 -7.05 -43.91
C ALA A 129 -11.89 -7.46 -42.77
N GLN A 130 -11.53 -8.74 -42.66
CA GLN A 130 -10.54 -9.24 -41.70
C GLN A 130 -9.16 -8.64 -41.96
N CYS A 131 -8.68 -8.60 -43.21
CA CYS A 131 -7.41 -7.96 -43.56
C CYS A 131 -7.39 -6.47 -43.23
N LYS A 132 -8.49 -5.74 -43.46
CA LYS A 132 -8.62 -4.33 -43.05
C LYS A 132 -8.54 -4.18 -41.52
N LYS A 133 -9.26 -5.02 -40.76
CA LYS A 133 -9.24 -5.02 -39.29
C LYS A 133 -7.86 -5.34 -38.71
N LEU A 134 -7.19 -6.38 -39.21
CA LEU A 134 -5.82 -6.71 -38.82
C LEU A 134 -4.84 -5.60 -39.20
N SER A 135 -5.08 -4.89 -40.32
CA SER A 135 -4.26 -3.74 -40.72
C SER A 135 -4.46 -2.52 -39.82
N THR A 136 -5.65 -2.29 -39.25
CA THR A 136 -5.88 -1.22 -38.26
C THR A 136 -5.28 -1.59 -36.91
N GLU A 137 -5.50 -2.81 -36.43
CA GLU A 137 -4.88 -3.32 -35.19
C GLU A 137 -3.34 -3.25 -35.26
N LEU A 138 -2.73 -3.65 -36.39
CA LEU A 138 -1.27 -3.51 -36.60
C LEU A 138 -0.79 -2.06 -36.71
N ALA A 139 -1.65 -1.09 -37.05
CA ALA A 139 -1.30 0.33 -37.03
C ALA A 139 -1.39 0.90 -35.60
N GLU A 140 -2.41 0.49 -34.84
CA GLU A 140 -2.60 0.83 -33.43
C GLU A 140 -1.45 0.29 -32.58
N TYR A 141 -1.11 -1.01 -32.66
CA TYR A 141 0.05 -1.59 -31.96
C TYR A 141 1.39 -0.92 -32.32
N LYS A 142 1.55 -0.41 -33.55
CA LYS A 142 2.75 0.35 -33.94
C LYS A 142 2.77 1.75 -33.32
N ALA A 143 1.62 2.41 -33.21
CA ALA A 143 1.50 3.70 -32.53
C ALA A 143 1.75 3.55 -31.02
N GLU A 144 1.17 2.54 -30.39
CA GLU A 144 1.41 2.19 -28.98
C GLU A 144 2.89 1.88 -28.73
N SER A 145 3.53 1.06 -29.58
CA SER A 145 4.97 0.77 -29.47
C SER A 145 5.83 2.03 -29.60
N ALA A 146 5.44 3.01 -30.42
CA ALA A 146 6.14 4.28 -30.53
C ALA A 146 5.92 5.18 -29.29
N GLN A 147 4.72 5.15 -28.72
CA GLN A 147 4.39 5.87 -27.48
C GLN A 147 5.15 5.28 -26.27
N ILE A 148 5.19 3.95 -26.12
CA ILE A 148 5.93 3.27 -25.06
C ILE A 148 7.43 3.63 -25.14
N LYS A 149 8.02 3.61 -26.34
CA LYS A 149 9.42 4.06 -26.54
C LYS A 149 9.65 5.53 -26.18
N ASN A 150 8.63 6.38 -26.31
CA ASN A 150 8.71 7.77 -25.85
C ASN A 150 8.66 7.85 -24.31
N GLN A 151 7.81 7.04 -23.69
CA GLN A 151 7.71 6.89 -22.23
C GLN A 151 9.01 6.34 -21.63
N ASP A 152 9.67 5.36 -22.26
CA ASP A 152 11.00 4.88 -21.84
C ASP A 152 12.04 6.02 -21.77
N LEU A 153 11.97 6.97 -22.71
CA LEU A 153 12.85 8.14 -22.74
C LEU A 153 12.50 9.19 -21.68
N THR A 154 11.23 9.29 -21.25
CA THR A 154 10.85 10.18 -20.15
C THR A 154 11.16 9.55 -18.80
N VAL A 155 10.93 8.23 -18.63
CA VAL A 155 11.33 7.46 -17.44
C VAL A 155 12.82 7.59 -17.20
N ARG A 156 13.69 7.31 -18.19
CA ARG A 156 15.15 7.48 -18.04
C ARG A 156 15.56 8.89 -17.61
N LYS A 157 14.92 9.93 -18.16
CA LYS A 157 15.17 11.33 -17.76
C LYS A 157 14.69 11.64 -16.34
N LEU A 158 13.68 10.94 -15.84
CA LEU A 158 13.21 11.06 -14.46
C LEU A 158 14.13 10.29 -13.51
N GLU A 159 14.55 9.07 -13.86
CA GLU A 159 15.55 8.28 -13.12
C GLU A 159 16.90 9.02 -13.00
N GLU A 160 17.38 9.65 -14.08
CA GLU A 160 18.59 10.49 -14.05
C GLU A 160 18.43 11.69 -13.10
N LYS A 161 17.25 12.32 -13.06
CA LYS A 161 16.96 13.42 -12.12
C LYS A 161 16.86 12.94 -10.67
N VAL A 162 16.22 11.79 -10.42
CA VAL A 162 16.15 11.18 -9.09
C VAL A 162 17.55 10.87 -8.59
N ARG A 163 18.38 10.19 -9.40
CA ARG A 163 19.78 9.90 -9.06
C ARG A 163 20.61 11.16 -8.79
N ALA A 164 20.38 12.23 -9.55
CA ALA A 164 21.06 13.51 -9.33
C ALA A 164 20.63 14.19 -8.01
N LEU A 165 19.34 14.12 -7.65
CA LEU A 165 18.82 14.63 -6.37
C LEU A 165 19.29 13.78 -5.18
N GLU A 166 19.31 12.45 -5.31
CA GLU A 166 19.86 11.53 -4.31
C GLU A 166 21.34 11.82 -4.03
N ALA A 167 22.16 11.96 -5.08
CA ALA A 167 23.56 12.34 -4.95
C ALA A 167 23.74 13.72 -4.30
N GLN A 168 22.85 14.68 -4.60
CA GLN A 168 22.86 16.00 -3.97
C GLN A 168 22.51 15.93 -2.48
N VAL A 169 21.55 15.09 -2.09
CA VAL A 169 21.18 14.86 -0.67
C VAL A 169 22.34 14.19 0.07
N GLU A 170 22.93 13.12 -0.49
CA GLU A 170 24.10 12.48 0.10
C GLU A 170 25.27 13.44 0.31
N GLU A 171 25.52 14.37 -0.62
CA GLU A 171 26.56 15.38 -0.49
C GLU A 171 26.26 16.34 0.67
N ARG A 172 25.02 16.85 0.77
CA ARG A 172 24.61 17.72 1.88
C ARG A 172 24.65 17.00 3.22
N ASP A 173 24.30 15.71 3.27
CA ASP A 173 24.38 14.91 4.49
C ASP A 173 25.83 14.67 4.92
N LYS A 174 26.75 14.44 3.98
CA LYS A 174 28.21 14.35 4.27
C LYS A 174 28.74 15.69 4.80
N GLU A 175 28.43 16.81 4.16
CA GLU A 175 28.79 18.15 4.65
C GLU A 175 28.24 18.42 6.07
N LEU A 176 26.97 18.07 6.31
CA LEU A 176 26.32 18.28 7.61
C LEU A 176 26.85 17.34 8.69
N GLN A 177 27.30 16.13 8.35
CA GLN A 177 28.06 15.25 9.25
C GLN A 177 29.44 15.83 9.57
N GLU A 178 30.18 16.32 8.58
CA GLU A 178 31.48 16.97 8.81
C GLU A 178 31.36 18.21 9.72
N VAL A 179 30.36 19.06 9.49
CA VAL A 179 30.10 20.24 10.33
C VAL A 179 29.75 19.81 11.76
N LYS A 180 28.93 18.77 11.96
CA LYS A 180 28.62 18.23 13.29
C LYS A 180 29.87 17.69 14.00
N VAL A 181 30.72 16.93 13.31
CA VAL A 181 31.96 16.38 13.87
C VAL A 181 32.92 17.51 14.29
N ARG A 182 33.07 18.54 13.45
CA ARG A 182 33.88 19.72 13.79
C ARG A 182 33.32 20.48 15.00
N ALA A 183 32.01 20.72 15.04
CA ALA A 183 31.36 21.41 16.17
C ALA A 183 31.49 20.64 17.50
N VAL A 184 31.39 19.30 17.47
CA VAL A 184 31.65 18.47 18.67
C VAL A 184 33.12 18.55 19.09
N ALA A 185 34.06 18.45 18.15
CA ALA A 185 35.49 18.57 18.45
C ALA A 185 35.87 19.94 19.02
N GLU A 186 35.28 21.03 18.51
CA GLU A 186 35.44 22.38 19.05
C GLU A 186 34.87 22.52 20.46
N ALA A 187 33.69 21.96 20.72
CA ALA A 187 33.07 21.96 22.05
C ALA A 187 33.88 21.15 23.08
N ASP A 188 34.40 19.99 22.69
CA ASP A 188 35.27 19.17 23.53
C ASP A 188 36.62 19.87 23.79
N ALA A 189 37.23 20.50 22.78
CA ALA A 189 38.44 21.29 22.94
C ALA A 189 38.24 22.47 23.91
N ALA A 190 37.13 23.20 23.78
CA ALA A 190 36.78 24.28 24.69
C ALA A 190 36.55 23.78 26.13
N ARG A 191 35.93 22.61 26.28
CA ARG A 191 35.74 21.96 27.59
C ARG A 191 37.07 21.55 28.23
N VAL A 192 38.01 20.98 27.46
CA VAL A 192 39.35 20.63 27.94
C VAL A 192 40.12 21.88 28.37
N ALA A 193 40.10 22.95 27.55
CA ALA A 193 40.75 24.21 27.90
C ALA A 193 40.18 24.84 29.18
N ALA A 194 38.86 24.80 29.38
CA ALA A 194 38.23 25.28 30.62
C ALA A 194 38.63 24.45 31.84
N MET A 195 38.75 23.12 31.70
CA MET A 195 39.24 22.25 32.78
C MET A 195 40.71 22.54 33.11
N GLN A 196 41.56 22.75 32.10
CA GLN A 196 42.98 23.11 32.28
C GLN A 196 43.16 24.47 32.97
N SER A 197 42.35 25.49 32.62
CA SER A 197 42.37 26.78 33.32
C SER A 197 42.03 26.62 34.80
N ARG A 198 41.00 25.83 35.11
CA ARG A 198 40.60 25.52 36.49
C ARG A 198 41.65 24.71 37.25
N GLU A 199 42.32 23.78 36.59
CA GLU A 199 43.42 23.01 37.17
C GLU A 199 44.58 23.94 37.53
N ALA A 200 45.00 24.83 36.63
CA ALA A 200 46.04 25.83 36.89
C ALA A 200 45.66 26.82 38.01
N GLU A 201 44.39 27.22 38.11
CA GLU A 201 43.87 28.04 39.23
C GLU A 201 43.94 27.29 40.57
N LEU A 202 43.60 26.00 40.59
CA LEU A 202 43.69 25.15 41.77
C LEU A 202 45.15 24.87 42.18
N GLU A 203 46.05 24.66 41.23
CA GLU A 203 47.50 24.56 41.47
C GLU A 203 48.06 25.87 42.04
N ALA A 204 47.64 27.02 41.50
CA ALA A 204 48.03 28.33 42.02
C ALA A 204 47.55 28.53 43.46
N MET A 205 46.27 28.26 43.76
CA MET A 205 45.72 28.31 45.12
C MET A 205 46.44 27.35 46.08
N LEU A 206 46.73 26.13 45.64
CA LEU A 206 47.45 25.13 46.44
C LEU A 206 48.89 25.58 46.73
N SER A 207 49.58 26.15 45.74
CA SER A 207 50.93 26.71 45.92
C SER A 207 50.92 27.89 46.90
N GLN A 208 49.90 28.74 46.87
CA GLN A 208 49.72 29.86 47.78
C GLN A 208 49.43 29.38 49.21
N ALA A 209 48.60 28.34 49.38
CA ALA A 209 48.31 27.71 50.67
C ALA A 209 49.54 27.00 51.25
N GLN A 210 50.37 26.34 50.42
CA GLN A 210 51.65 25.79 50.84
C GLN A 210 52.64 26.89 51.26
N ALA A 211 52.72 27.98 50.50
CA ALA A 211 53.58 29.12 50.83
C ALA A 211 53.17 29.80 52.14
N SER A 212 51.86 29.96 52.40
CA SER A 212 51.36 30.52 53.65
C SER A 212 51.60 29.57 54.84
N LEU A 213 51.43 28.26 54.66
CA LEU A 213 51.76 27.26 55.68
C LEU A 213 53.26 27.27 56.03
N LEU A 214 54.15 27.35 55.03
CA LEU A 214 55.60 27.51 55.25
C LEU A 214 55.94 28.84 55.94
N ALA A 215 55.22 29.92 55.64
CA ALA A 215 55.38 31.20 56.32
C ALA A 215 54.95 31.10 57.80
N VAL A 216 53.81 30.46 58.10
CA VAL A 216 53.34 30.22 59.47
C VAL A 216 54.32 29.31 60.24
N GLN A 217 54.88 28.28 59.62
CA GLN A 217 55.92 27.43 60.24
C GLN A 217 57.20 28.21 60.56
N LYS A 218 57.63 29.12 59.68
CA LYS A 218 58.76 30.04 59.93
C LYS A 218 58.47 31.03 61.06
N LEU A 219 57.24 31.56 61.14
CA LEU A 219 56.82 32.42 62.23
C LEU A 219 56.74 31.66 63.56
N TYR A 220 56.23 30.42 63.56
CA TYR A 220 56.17 29.55 64.74
C TYR A 220 57.56 29.25 65.29
N THR A 221 58.48 28.76 64.44
CA THR A 221 59.88 28.51 64.83
C THR A 221 60.61 29.80 65.24
N GLY A 222 60.29 30.94 64.62
CA GLY A 222 60.76 32.25 65.07
C GLY A 222 60.29 32.61 66.48
N ALA A 223 59.00 32.39 66.79
CA ALA A 223 58.42 32.63 68.11
C ALA A 223 58.94 31.64 69.16
N GLU A 224 59.16 30.38 68.79
CA GLU A 224 59.77 29.34 69.64
C GLU A 224 61.21 29.71 70.02
N ASN A 225 62.02 30.17 69.05
CA ASN A 225 63.36 30.69 69.31
C ASN A 225 63.35 31.95 70.20
N GLN A 226 62.36 32.83 70.05
CA GLN A 226 62.18 34.00 70.94
C GLN A 226 61.81 33.59 72.36
N LEU A 227 60.90 32.61 72.52
CA LEU A 227 60.56 32.05 73.83
C LEU A 227 61.77 31.41 74.50
N PHE A 228 62.57 30.63 73.77
CA PHE A 228 63.81 30.06 74.28
C PHE A 228 64.83 31.14 74.69
N ALA A 229 64.99 32.20 73.90
CA ALA A 229 65.87 33.32 74.25
C ALA A 229 65.40 34.07 75.51
N ILE A 230 64.10 34.30 75.66
CA ILE A 230 63.51 34.90 76.87
C ILE A 230 63.66 33.97 78.09
N GLN A 231 63.50 32.65 77.90
CA GLN A 231 63.74 31.66 78.96
C GLN A 231 65.20 31.68 79.41
N SER A 232 66.15 31.60 78.47
CA SER A 232 67.59 31.70 78.76
C SER A 232 67.94 32.99 79.49
N GLN A 233 67.45 34.15 79.04
CA GLN A 233 67.66 35.43 79.74
C GLN A 233 67.05 35.42 81.14
N SER A 234 65.88 34.82 81.34
CA SER A 234 65.23 34.69 82.64
C SER A 234 65.94 33.70 83.58
N GLU A 235 66.66 32.73 83.04
CA GLU A 235 67.53 31.81 83.76
C GLU A 235 68.87 32.47 84.11
N ASP A 236 69.49 33.18 83.18
CA ASP A 236 70.71 33.99 83.40
C ASP A 236 70.48 35.08 84.45
N GLU A 237 69.35 35.80 84.39
CA GLU A 237 68.98 36.76 85.43
C GLU A 237 68.70 36.09 86.79
N ARG A 238 68.15 34.86 86.81
CA ARG A 238 67.97 34.10 88.07
C ARG A 238 69.31 33.68 88.64
N ALA A 239 70.21 33.17 87.81
CA ALA A 239 71.56 32.77 88.20
C ALA A 239 72.37 33.98 88.68
N GLY A 240 72.25 35.14 88.01
CA GLY A 240 72.85 36.40 88.45
C GLY A 240 72.33 36.85 89.81
N ARG A 241 71.01 36.92 90.00
CA ARG A 241 70.38 37.24 91.30
C ARG A 241 70.76 36.23 92.40
N GLN A 242 70.92 34.95 92.05
CA GLN A 242 71.36 33.93 92.99
C GLN A 242 72.83 34.11 93.38
N ALA A 243 73.72 34.42 92.43
CA ALA A 243 75.11 34.74 92.71
C ALA A 243 75.26 36.03 93.53
N GLU A 244 74.42 37.05 93.30
CA GLU A 244 74.32 38.24 94.16
C GLU A 244 73.89 37.88 95.59
N LEU A 245 72.91 36.98 95.76
CA LEU A 245 72.48 36.48 97.07
C LEU A 245 73.58 35.66 97.76
N GLU A 246 74.31 34.80 97.03
CA GLU A 246 75.44 34.02 97.56
C GLU A 246 76.62 34.92 97.96
N LEU A 247 76.90 35.97 97.20
CA LEU A 247 77.91 36.96 97.55
C LEU A 247 77.49 37.80 98.76
N ALA A 248 76.23 38.23 98.81
CA ALA A 248 75.67 38.93 99.96
C ALA A 248 75.64 38.04 101.23
N SER A 249 75.35 36.74 101.10
CA SER A 249 75.46 35.81 102.22
C SER A 249 76.90 35.58 102.64
N ALA A 250 77.85 35.48 101.71
CA ALA A 250 79.28 35.36 102.04
C ALA A 250 79.87 36.66 102.63
N GLU A 251 79.32 37.84 102.30
CA GLU A 251 79.65 39.10 102.98
C GLU A 251 79.02 39.17 104.37
N LEU A 252 77.79 38.71 104.53
CA LEU A 252 77.12 38.58 105.82
C LEU A 252 77.86 37.60 106.74
N GLU A 253 78.27 36.44 106.23
CA GLU A 253 79.08 35.45 106.95
C GLU A 253 80.42 36.06 107.36
N ARG A 254 81.16 36.73 106.46
CA ARG A 254 82.40 37.44 106.84
C ARG A 254 82.16 38.54 107.88
N ALA A 255 81.02 39.23 107.83
CA ALA A 255 80.65 40.23 108.83
C ALA A 255 80.31 39.58 110.18
N GLN A 256 79.63 38.42 110.17
CA GLN A 256 79.35 37.59 111.35
C GLN A 256 80.63 36.98 111.93
N GLU A 257 81.57 36.50 111.11
CA GLU A 257 82.89 36.03 111.53
C GLU A 257 83.70 37.16 112.17
N ARG A 258 83.70 38.36 111.57
CA ARG A 258 84.33 39.55 112.16
C ARG A 258 83.69 39.94 113.49
N LEU A 259 82.36 39.91 113.58
CA LEU A 259 81.64 40.12 114.84
C LEU A 259 82.01 39.07 115.89
N ALA A 260 81.99 37.79 115.53
CA ALA A 260 82.33 36.68 116.41
C ALA A 260 83.83 36.65 116.77
N ALA A 261 84.71 37.23 115.96
CA ALA A 261 86.12 37.45 116.28
C ALA A 261 86.26 38.59 117.29
N LEU A 262 85.60 39.74 117.06
CA LEU A 262 85.55 40.85 118.01
C LEU A 262 84.88 40.46 119.34
N GLU A 263 83.89 39.58 119.31
CA GLU A 263 83.25 39.01 120.50
C GLU A 263 84.19 38.06 121.25
N ARG A 264 84.98 37.22 120.55
CA ARG A 264 86.04 36.41 121.20
C ARG A 264 87.21 37.26 121.70
N GLU A 265 87.57 38.34 121.02
CA GLU A 265 88.54 39.31 121.54
C GLU A 265 88.00 39.98 122.80
N LYS A 266 86.73 40.42 122.78
CA LYS A 266 86.02 40.92 123.97
C LYS A 266 85.98 39.88 125.10
N GLU A 267 85.65 38.62 124.82
CA GLU A 267 85.62 37.55 125.83
C GLU A 267 87.01 37.21 126.37
N THR A 268 88.05 37.16 125.54
CA THR A 268 89.44 36.91 125.98
C THR A 268 90.04 38.11 126.72
N LEU A 269 89.62 39.34 126.40
CA LEU A 269 89.94 40.53 127.19
C LEU A 269 89.19 40.55 128.52
N VAL A 270 87.90 40.19 128.54
CA VAL A 270 87.10 40.01 129.77
C VAL A 270 87.68 38.91 130.66
N ALA A 271 88.13 37.79 130.09
CA ALA A 271 88.79 36.71 130.83
C ALA A 271 90.18 37.12 131.36
N LYS A 272 90.88 38.03 130.67
CA LYS A 272 92.13 38.66 131.17
C LYS A 272 91.90 39.75 132.22
N LEU A 273 90.67 40.28 132.35
CA LEU A 273 90.31 41.33 133.32
C LEU A 273 89.80 40.79 134.67
N ALA A 274 89.90 39.49 134.93
CA ALA A 274 89.49 38.87 136.20
C ALA A 274 90.50 39.01 137.37
N HIS A 275 91.49 39.91 137.28
CA HIS A 275 92.20 40.50 138.43
C HIS A 275 92.99 41.76 137.99
N PRO A 276 93.18 42.76 138.87
CA PRO A 276 92.36 43.98 138.75
C PRO A 276 93.11 45.26 138.34
N ASP A 277 92.33 46.20 137.77
CA ASP A 277 92.39 47.68 137.82
C ASP A 277 93.76 48.41 137.80
N PRO A 278 93.92 49.52 137.03
CA PRO A 278 92.94 50.63 137.01
C PRO A 278 92.87 51.53 135.73
N HIS A 279 92.03 52.58 135.81
CA HIS A 279 92.02 53.85 135.03
C HIS A 279 91.75 53.81 133.51
N THR A 280 90.53 54.12 133.03
CA THR A 280 89.87 55.44 132.86
C THR A 280 90.56 56.46 131.91
N HIS A 281 90.08 56.47 130.65
CA HIS A 281 89.74 57.60 129.75
C HIS A 281 90.54 58.93 129.83
N PRO A 282 90.94 59.52 128.67
CA PRO A 282 89.99 60.35 127.89
C PRO A 282 90.26 60.51 126.36
N HIS A 283 89.48 61.39 125.72
CA HIS A 283 89.70 62.08 124.42
C HIS A 283 89.48 61.29 123.10
N SER A 284 88.63 61.77 122.17
CA SER A 284 88.81 62.86 121.16
C SER A 284 89.46 62.33 119.86
N GLY A 285 89.00 62.61 118.63
CA GLY A 285 87.85 63.39 118.14
C GLY A 285 88.03 63.76 116.64
N GLY A 286 86.98 64.22 115.94
CA GLY A 286 87.11 65.02 114.70
C GLY A 286 86.77 64.40 113.33
N GLY A 287 85.76 64.98 112.66
CA GLY A 287 85.60 65.10 111.19
C GLY A 287 85.11 63.89 110.36
N ALA A 288 84.64 64.03 109.10
CA ALA A 288 84.00 65.19 108.42
C ALA A 288 83.41 64.81 107.01
N GLY A 289 82.17 64.28 106.94
CA GLY A 289 81.32 64.19 105.72
C GLY A 289 81.80 63.31 104.53
N PRO A 290 81.04 63.21 103.41
CA PRO A 290 79.68 63.72 103.15
C PRO A 290 78.67 62.73 102.47
N ARG A 291 77.37 63.04 102.65
CA ARG A 291 76.22 62.90 101.71
C ARG A 291 75.76 61.53 101.11
N ALA A 292 74.48 61.27 101.44
CA ALA A 292 73.33 60.91 100.56
C ALA A 292 72.98 59.43 100.30
N GLY A 293 71.69 59.09 100.47
CA GLY A 293 71.07 57.87 99.93
C GLY A 293 70.35 56.92 100.89
N GLY A 294 69.67 57.41 101.95
CA GLY A 294 68.80 56.53 102.76
C GLY A 294 67.44 56.27 102.09
N GLY A 295 66.76 55.15 102.32
CA GLY A 295 67.15 53.98 103.13
C GLY A 295 65.94 53.10 103.51
N SER A 296 66.22 51.97 104.18
CA SER A 296 65.27 51.01 104.80
C SER A 296 64.29 50.31 103.83
N GLY A 297 64.10 48.99 103.85
CA GLY A 297 64.49 47.98 104.85
C GLY A 297 63.33 47.66 105.80
N GLY A 298 62.75 46.46 105.65
CA GLY A 298 61.88 45.81 106.63
C GLY A 298 60.36 45.95 106.43
N GLY A 299 59.64 44.82 106.52
CA GLY A 299 58.16 44.73 106.52
C GLY A 299 57.57 44.52 105.11
N ALA A 300 57.14 43.32 104.70
CA ALA A 300 56.04 42.50 105.22
C ALA A 300 54.65 43.17 105.09
N GLY A 301 53.82 42.64 104.19
CA GLY A 301 52.39 42.94 104.07
C GLY A 301 52.03 44.17 103.23
N GLY A 302 51.39 43.96 102.06
CA GLY A 302 50.82 45.07 101.26
C GLY A 302 50.80 44.88 99.74
N GLY A 303 51.49 43.87 99.20
CA GLY A 303 51.69 43.66 97.75
C GLY A 303 50.61 42.87 97.00
N ILE A 304 49.33 42.95 97.38
CA ILE A 304 48.25 42.16 96.76
C ILE A 304 47.45 42.93 95.70
N GLY A 305 47.47 44.28 95.71
CA GLY A 305 46.73 45.09 94.72
C GLY A 305 47.29 44.99 93.30
N ILE A 306 48.57 45.34 93.12
CA ILE A 306 49.14 45.63 91.78
C ILE A 306 49.36 44.36 90.95
N SER A 307 49.80 43.24 91.57
CA SER A 307 49.97 41.96 90.85
C SER A 307 48.64 41.36 90.40
N ILE A 308 47.56 41.57 91.18
CA ILE A 308 46.20 41.18 90.77
C ILE A 308 45.69 42.10 89.66
N GLU A 309 45.93 43.42 89.71
CA GLU A 309 45.57 44.32 88.61
C GLU A 309 46.29 43.98 87.30
N ASP A 310 47.58 43.63 87.33
CA ASP A 310 48.33 43.29 86.11
C ASP A 310 48.01 41.89 85.56
N THR A 311 47.74 40.90 86.42
CA THR A 311 47.19 39.60 85.95
C THR A 311 45.77 39.75 85.42
N LEU A 312 44.88 40.50 86.09
CA LEU A 312 43.56 40.82 85.57
C LEU A 312 43.63 41.59 84.25
N ARG A 313 44.61 42.49 84.06
CA ARG A 313 44.85 43.18 82.78
C ARG A 313 45.29 42.21 81.68
N GLN A 314 46.15 41.23 82.01
CA GLN A 314 46.59 40.20 81.07
C GLN A 314 45.43 39.27 80.70
N GLU A 315 44.63 38.81 81.67
CA GLU A 315 43.41 38.04 81.43
C GLU A 315 42.38 38.82 80.62
N LEU A 316 42.16 40.11 80.90
CA LEU A 316 41.34 41.00 80.06
C LEU A 316 41.95 41.22 78.67
N GLY A 317 43.28 41.15 78.52
CA GLY A 317 43.96 41.15 77.23
C GLY A 317 43.61 39.90 76.41
N VAL A 318 43.81 38.72 77.00
CA VAL A 318 43.50 37.43 76.37
C VAL A 318 41.99 37.30 76.10
N GLN A 319 41.12 37.74 77.01
CA GLN A 319 39.67 37.73 76.76
C GLN A 319 39.25 38.74 75.69
N ARG A 320 39.88 39.91 75.59
CA ARG A 320 39.65 40.84 74.46
C ARG A 320 40.12 40.24 73.15
N GLU A 321 41.27 39.57 73.13
CA GLU A 321 41.79 38.92 71.94
C GLU A 321 40.88 37.76 71.50
N LEU A 322 40.50 36.87 72.42
CA LEU A 322 39.57 35.77 72.15
C LEU A 322 38.19 36.29 71.73
N ALA A 323 37.68 37.35 72.36
CA ALA A 323 36.46 38.02 71.91
C ALA A 323 36.62 38.67 70.52
N SER A 324 37.81 39.14 70.14
CA SER A 324 38.07 39.67 68.81
C SER A 324 38.17 38.57 67.74
N ARG A 325 38.79 37.43 68.06
CA ARG A 325 38.86 36.24 67.20
C ARG A 325 37.47 35.67 66.98
N LEU A 326 36.70 35.43 68.05
CA LEU A 326 35.31 34.99 67.96
C LEU A 326 34.43 35.98 67.19
N ARG A 327 34.62 37.29 67.34
CA ARG A 327 33.91 38.29 66.51
C ARG A 327 34.31 38.21 65.04
N SER A 328 35.57 37.94 64.73
CA SER A 328 36.07 37.76 63.37
C SER A 328 35.54 36.47 62.72
N GLU A 329 35.52 35.35 63.46
CA GLU A 329 34.95 34.08 63.01
C GLU A 329 33.44 34.19 62.80
N LEU A 330 32.72 34.82 63.74
CA LEU A 330 31.28 35.05 63.63
C LEU A 330 30.94 36.06 62.52
N ALA A 331 31.84 37.00 62.19
CA ALA A 331 31.72 37.85 61.01
C ALA A 331 31.99 37.08 59.70
N ALA A 332 32.99 36.19 59.67
CA ALA A 332 33.30 35.35 58.51
C ALA A 332 32.16 34.37 58.20
N VAL A 333 31.65 33.66 59.21
CA VAL A 333 30.51 32.73 59.08
C VAL A 333 29.23 33.48 58.68
N ARG A 334 29.05 34.74 59.10
CA ARG A 334 27.96 35.59 58.60
C ARG A 334 28.16 35.96 57.13
N SER A 335 29.36 36.37 56.71
CA SER A 335 29.66 36.63 55.29
C SER A 335 29.40 35.40 54.43
N GLU A 336 29.87 34.23 54.86
CA GLU A 336 29.66 32.97 54.13
C GLU A 336 28.18 32.58 54.07
N ALA A 337 27.41 32.80 55.15
CA ALA A 337 25.96 32.59 55.15
C ALA A 337 25.21 33.60 54.26
N ASP A 338 25.60 34.88 54.28
CA ASP A 338 25.03 35.93 53.42
C ASP A 338 25.36 35.68 51.95
N GLU A 339 26.57 35.23 51.62
CA GLU A 339 27.00 34.82 50.28
C GLU A 339 26.27 33.56 49.80
N ALA A 340 26.10 32.56 50.67
CA ALA A 340 25.30 31.37 50.38
C ALA A 340 23.82 31.72 50.16
N GLN A 341 23.27 32.64 50.95
CA GLN A 341 21.91 33.14 50.77
C GLN A 341 21.77 33.92 49.45
N GLN A 342 22.71 34.81 49.13
CA GLN A 342 22.73 35.54 47.85
C GLN A 342 22.85 34.59 46.65
N MET A 343 23.69 33.54 46.74
CA MET A 343 23.77 32.50 45.70
C MET A 343 22.47 31.69 45.57
N ALA A 344 21.81 31.37 46.68
CA ALA A 344 20.51 30.69 46.67
C ALA A 344 19.42 31.58 46.07
N GLU A 345 19.35 32.86 46.45
CA GLU A 345 18.43 33.85 45.91
C GLU A 345 18.68 34.11 44.41
N ALA A 346 19.94 34.20 43.97
CA ALA A 346 20.31 34.33 42.57
C ALA A 346 19.92 33.09 41.75
N ARG A 347 20.10 31.88 42.28
CA ARG A 347 19.62 30.63 41.64
C ARG A 347 18.10 30.58 41.58
N LEU A 348 17.41 31.00 42.63
CA LEU A 348 15.95 31.02 42.69
C LEU A 348 15.37 32.09 41.73
N ALA A 349 16.02 33.25 41.62
CA ALA A 349 15.71 34.27 40.62
C ALA A 349 15.97 33.77 39.18
N GLY A 350 17.08 33.07 38.95
CA GLY A 350 17.38 32.41 37.67
C GLY A 350 16.33 31.36 37.29
N LEU A 351 15.95 30.48 38.22
CA LEU A 351 14.90 29.48 38.01
C LEU A 351 13.53 30.11 37.78
N LYS A 352 13.20 31.19 38.48
CA LYS A 352 11.98 31.99 38.22
C LYS A 352 12.01 32.65 36.84
N ALA A 353 13.16 33.17 36.41
CA ALA A 353 13.31 33.76 35.09
C ALA A 353 13.19 32.70 33.98
N THR A 354 13.78 31.51 34.15
CA THR A 354 13.58 30.40 33.20
C THR A 354 12.15 29.90 33.21
N LEU A 355 11.49 29.80 34.36
CA LEU A 355 10.08 29.41 34.46
C LEU A 355 9.20 30.42 33.73
N ALA A 356 9.34 31.72 34.02
CA ALA A 356 8.62 32.79 33.34
C ALA A 356 8.90 32.83 31.84
N ALA A 357 10.13 32.55 31.40
CA ALA A 357 10.46 32.43 29.98
C ALA A 357 9.80 31.21 29.33
N THR A 358 9.73 30.06 30.01
CA THR A 358 9.00 28.88 29.52
C THR A 358 7.50 29.07 29.53
N GLU A 359 6.93 29.79 30.51
CA GLU A 359 5.51 30.15 30.56
C GLU A 359 5.16 31.15 29.47
N GLN A 360 6.02 32.16 29.22
CA GLN A 360 5.86 33.09 28.10
C GLN A 360 6.01 32.38 26.75
N HIS A 361 6.93 31.43 26.61
CA HIS A 361 7.07 30.64 25.39
C HIS A 361 5.87 29.70 25.18
N ALA A 362 5.38 29.05 26.24
CA ALA A 362 4.16 28.25 26.18
C ALA A 362 2.94 29.10 25.82
N ALA A 363 2.75 30.25 26.47
CA ALA A 363 1.68 31.19 26.15
C ALA A 363 1.80 31.78 24.73
N ALA A 364 3.02 32.00 24.22
CA ALA A 364 3.26 32.40 22.84
C ALA A 364 2.92 31.28 21.85
N VAL A 365 3.30 30.03 22.14
CA VAL A 365 2.95 28.86 21.33
C VAL A 365 1.44 28.57 21.38
N GLU A 366 0.78 28.75 22.51
CA GLU A 366 -0.68 28.67 22.64
C GLU A 366 -1.39 29.80 21.90
N ALA A 367 -0.86 31.04 21.97
CA ALA A 367 -1.36 32.16 21.19
C ALA A 367 -1.14 31.96 19.69
N GLU A 368 -0.01 31.39 19.26
CA GLU A 368 0.21 30.95 17.88
C GLU A 368 -0.74 29.81 17.49
N LEU A 369 -1.03 28.87 18.38
CA LEU A 369 -1.97 27.78 18.13
C LEU A 369 -3.42 28.27 18.00
N ALA A 370 -3.78 29.31 18.76
CA ALA A 370 -5.09 29.97 18.71
C ALA A 370 -5.22 30.98 17.56
N ALA A 371 -4.11 31.62 17.15
CA ALA A 371 -4.04 32.52 16.01
C ALA A 371 -3.84 31.79 14.67
N ARG A 372 -3.39 30.53 14.69
CA ARG A 372 -3.45 29.65 13.52
C ARG A 372 -4.91 29.56 13.07
N PRO A 373 -5.20 29.84 11.78
CA PRO A 373 -6.55 29.73 11.27
C PRO A 373 -7.04 28.30 11.51
N THR A 374 -8.20 28.20 12.17
CA THR A 374 -8.90 26.92 12.37
C THR A 374 -9.05 26.19 11.04
N GLN A 375 -9.14 24.85 11.03
CA GLN A 375 -9.27 24.10 9.76
C GLN A 375 -10.37 24.67 8.85
N ALA A 376 -11.52 25.06 9.42
CA ALA A 376 -12.59 25.76 8.71
C ALA A 376 -12.16 27.10 8.09
N GLN A 377 -11.37 27.94 8.78
CA GLN A 377 -10.83 29.19 8.22
C GLN A 377 -9.71 28.95 7.21
N MET A 378 -8.93 27.87 7.35
CA MET A 378 -7.89 27.51 6.39
C MET A 378 -8.49 26.86 5.14
N GLU A 379 -9.62 26.16 5.27
CA GLU A 379 -10.47 25.68 4.19
C GLU A 379 -11.21 26.84 3.53
N GLU A 380 -11.76 27.79 4.30
CA GLU A 380 -12.36 29.01 3.78
C GLU A 380 -11.32 29.87 3.05
N LEU A 381 -10.12 30.07 3.61
CA LEU A 381 -9.03 30.75 2.91
C LEU A 381 -8.59 29.97 1.67
N ARG A 382 -8.48 28.64 1.71
CA ARG A 382 -8.22 27.83 0.50
C ARG A 382 -9.36 27.90 -0.51
N GLN A 383 -10.60 28.08 -0.08
CA GLN A 383 -11.77 28.23 -0.94
C GLN A 383 -11.82 29.63 -1.53
N GLN A 384 -11.49 30.67 -0.76
CA GLN A 384 -11.28 32.04 -1.22
C GLN A 384 -10.06 32.15 -2.14
N LEU A 385 -8.98 31.42 -1.89
CA LEU A 385 -7.80 31.34 -2.76
C LEU A 385 -8.11 30.52 -4.01
N ARG A 386 -8.90 29.44 -3.92
CA ARG A 386 -9.41 28.70 -5.10
C ARG A 386 -10.42 29.53 -5.89
N VAL A 387 -11.18 30.42 -5.25
CA VAL A 387 -12.08 31.40 -5.90
C VAL A 387 -11.28 32.56 -6.49
N LEU A 388 -10.25 33.09 -5.82
CA LEU A 388 -9.33 34.10 -6.37
C LEU A 388 -8.43 33.54 -7.47
N GLN A 389 -8.08 32.26 -7.41
CA GLN A 389 -7.39 31.53 -8.46
C GLN A 389 -8.37 31.24 -9.60
N ALA A 390 -9.63 30.87 -9.33
CA ALA A 390 -10.66 30.76 -10.37
C ALA A 390 -11.07 32.12 -10.96
N ILE A 391 -10.88 33.24 -10.25
CA ILE A 391 -11.09 34.62 -10.74
C ILE A 391 -9.86 35.14 -11.48
N GLY A 392 -8.64 34.81 -11.03
CA GLY A 392 -7.40 35.14 -11.75
C GLY A 392 -7.31 34.35 -13.05
N TYR A 393 -7.46 33.02 -12.98
CA TYR A 393 -7.60 32.15 -14.14
C TYR A 393 -8.98 32.25 -14.85
N SER A 394 -9.85 33.20 -14.49
CA SER A 394 -10.97 33.62 -15.37
C SER A 394 -10.88 35.08 -15.84
N LEU A 395 -9.97 35.89 -15.30
CA LEU A 395 -9.53 37.13 -15.95
C LEU A 395 -8.50 36.85 -17.05
N ASP A 396 -7.56 35.93 -16.81
CA ASP A 396 -6.48 35.59 -17.74
C ASP A 396 -6.86 34.54 -18.81
N VAL A 397 -8.09 34.02 -18.82
CA VAL A 397 -8.55 32.98 -19.78
C VAL A 397 -9.64 33.47 -20.73
N ASP A 398 -10.30 34.59 -20.45
CA ASP A 398 -11.35 35.16 -21.31
C ASP A 398 -10.83 36.23 -22.32
N THR A 399 -9.51 36.33 -22.54
CA THR A 399 -8.93 37.31 -23.51
C THR A 399 -7.83 36.78 -24.45
N GLU A 400 -7.73 35.48 -24.74
CA GLU A 400 -6.81 35.00 -25.80
C GLU A 400 -7.33 33.80 -26.62
N ALA A 401 -8.24 34.07 -27.56
CA ALA A 401 -8.69 33.10 -28.57
C ALA A 401 -9.04 33.76 -29.93
N ASP A 402 -8.24 34.73 -30.39
CA ASP A 402 -8.31 35.24 -31.78
C ASP A 402 -6.99 35.92 -32.21
N ALA A 403 -6.03 35.12 -32.71
CA ALA A 403 -5.04 35.50 -33.75
C ALA A 403 -3.91 34.47 -33.85
N ALA A 404 -3.86 33.72 -34.95
CA ALA A 404 -2.65 33.01 -35.34
C ALA A 404 -1.71 33.93 -36.13
N GLY A 405 -0.48 34.11 -35.63
CA GLY A 405 0.69 34.42 -36.45
C GLY A 405 1.25 35.85 -36.40
N GLY A 406 2.59 35.90 -36.30
CA GLY A 406 3.38 36.93 -36.97
C GLY A 406 3.68 38.21 -36.22
N SER A 407 4.65 38.17 -35.30
CA SER A 407 5.42 39.38 -34.98
C SER A 407 6.40 39.67 -36.12
N SER A 408 6.09 40.68 -36.94
CA SER A 408 7.12 41.43 -37.66
C SER A 408 6.71 42.89 -37.83
N SER A 409 7.39 43.75 -37.08
CA SER A 409 7.84 45.09 -37.49
C SER A 409 6.84 46.08 -38.10
N ASN A 410 6.65 47.17 -37.35
CA ASN A 410 6.92 48.57 -37.76
C ASN A 410 5.73 49.56 -37.89
N SER A 411 6.03 50.80 -37.47
CA SER A 411 5.43 52.08 -37.87
C SER A 411 3.92 52.31 -37.72
N GLY A 412 3.55 53.00 -36.63
CA GLY A 412 3.32 54.47 -36.73
C GLY A 412 1.88 54.98 -36.87
N ALA A 413 1.56 55.98 -36.01
CA ALA A 413 0.47 56.97 -36.12
C ALA A 413 -0.99 56.45 -36.18
N ALA A 414 -2.03 57.17 -35.76
CA ALA A 414 -2.26 58.29 -34.85
C ALA A 414 -3.76 58.66 -34.97
N GLY A 415 -4.49 58.73 -33.85
CA GLY A 415 -5.72 59.54 -33.70
C GLY A 415 -7.03 59.13 -34.40
N GLY A 416 -8.15 59.62 -33.86
CA GLY A 416 -9.40 59.79 -34.62
C GLY A 416 -10.69 59.15 -34.06
N ASP A 417 -11.30 59.82 -33.08
CA ASP A 417 -12.74 60.12 -32.93
C ASP A 417 -13.88 59.27 -33.54
N GLY A 418 -15.01 59.20 -32.80
CA GLY A 418 -16.36 58.95 -33.35
C GLY A 418 -17.10 57.79 -32.65
N ALA A 419 -17.96 57.98 -31.64
CA ALA A 419 -19.26 58.68 -31.59
C ALA A 419 -20.46 57.85 -32.12
N GLY A 420 -21.55 57.83 -31.32
CA GLY A 420 -22.85 57.19 -31.65
C GLY A 420 -23.20 56.07 -30.65
N ALA A 421 -24.11 56.25 -29.67
CA ALA A 421 -25.58 56.33 -29.81
C ALA A 421 -26.23 54.97 -30.15
N ARG A 422 -27.35 54.52 -29.56
CA ARG A 422 -28.30 55.16 -28.63
C ARG A 422 -29.32 54.12 -28.10
N ALA A 423 -29.90 54.39 -26.92
CA ALA A 423 -31.21 53.90 -26.43
C ALA A 423 -31.39 52.36 -26.23
N GLY A 424 -32.29 51.87 -25.36
CA GLY A 424 -33.18 52.53 -24.39
C GLY A 424 -33.29 51.64 -23.12
N ALA A 425 -33.52 52.19 -21.92
CA ALA A 425 -34.82 52.61 -21.39
C ALA A 425 -35.79 51.41 -21.15
N ALA A 426 -36.43 51.23 -19.99
CA ALA A 426 -36.57 52.08 -18.80
C ALA A 426 -36.70 51.18 -17.51
N ALA A 427 -36.41 51.67 -16.29
CA ALA A 427 -37.39 52.17 -15.28
C ALA A 427 -38.57 51.21 -14.95
N SER A 428 -39.15 51.10 -13.76
CA SER A 428 -38.92 51.56 -12.37
C SER A 428 -39.92 50.77 -11.45
N SER A 429 -39.97 50.84 -10.12
CA SER A 429 -39.37 51.75 -9.12
C SER A 429 -39.29 51.08 -7.73
N SER A 430 -38.66 51.79 -6.77
CA SER A 430 -38.62 51.56 -5.33
C SER A 430 -39.95 51.24 -4.60
N GLY A 431 -39.92 50.26 -3.71
CA GLY A 431 -40.88 50.05 -2.62
C GLY A 431 -40.28 49.14 -1.54
N ALA A 432 -39.82 49.72 -0.42
CA ALA A 432 -39.19 49.00 0.69
C ALA A 432 -40.20 48.70 1.82
N PRO A 433 -39.90 47.84 2.83
CA PRO A 433 -38.65 47.11 3.06
C PRO A 433 -38.80 45.58 3.25
N GLY A 434 -37.73 44.84 2.90
CA GLY A 434 -37.41 43.56 3.56
C GLY A 434 -37.86 42.26 2.89
N VAL A 435 -37.18 41.83 1.81
CA VAL A 435 -36.80 40.42 1.56
C VAL A 435 -35.44 40.39 0.84
N GLY A 436 -34.36 40.74 1.54
CA GLY A 436 -33.00 40.74 0.97
C GLY A 436 -32.23 39.41 1.08
N ALA A 437 -32.69 38.49 1.93
CA ALA A 437 -31.96 37.27 2.27
C ALA A 437 -32.33 36.05 1.41
N ALA A 438 -33.56 35.98 0.88
CA ALA A 438 -34.07 34.77 0.22
C ALA A 438 -33.31 34.45 -1.07
N GLY A 439 -33.22 35.39 -2.02
CA GLY A 439 -32.55 35.15 -3.30
C GLY A 439 -31.04 34.91 -3.19
N SER A 440 -30.37 35.53 -2.21
CA SER A 440 -28.94 35.30 -1.93
C SER A 440 -28.71 33.91 -1.33
N LEU A 441 -29.52 33.52 -0.34
CA LEU A 441 -29.45 32.19 0.27
C LEU A 441 -29.83 31.09 -0.72
N GLU A 442 -30.87 31.29 -1.53
CA GLU A 442 -31.33 30.34 -2.55
C GLU A 442 -30.30 30.16 -3.68
N ALA A 443 -29.68 31.25 -4.16
CA ALA A 443 -28.58 31.17 -5.11
C ALA A 443 -27.33 30.49 -4.52
N MET A 444 -26.99 30.77 -3.26
CA MET A 444 -25.87 30.12 -2.55
C MET A 444 -26.14 28.64 -2.31
N LEU A 445 -27.38 28.26 -1.97
CA LEU A 445 -27.80 26.87 -1.81
C LEU A 445 -27.81 26.12 -3.14
N LEU A 446 -28.27 26.74 -4.24
CA LEU A 446 -28.19 26.16 -5.59
C LEU A 446 -26.74 25.98 -6.05
N SER A 447 -25.86 26.96 -5.79
CA SER A 447 -24.43 26.85 -6.07
C SER A 447 -23.76 25.74 -5.25
N LYS A 448 -24.07 25.65 -3.95
CA LYS A 448 -23.56 24.60 -3.07
C LYS A 448 -24.11 23.21 -3.43
N ASN A 449 -25.37 23.14 -3.85
CA ASN A 449 -25.98 21.90 -4.33
C ASN A 449 -25.32 21.41 -5.62
N ARG A 450 -25.13 22.28 -6.63
CA ARG A 450 -24.34 21.95 -7.84
C ARG A 450 -22.89 21.57 -7.54
N HIS A 451 -22.27 22.20 -6.55
CA HIS A 451 -20.91 21.83 -6.13
C HIS A 451 -20.88 20.43 -5.49
N LEU A 452 -21.87 20.11 -4.65
CA LEU A 452 -22.02 18.77 -4.07
C LEU A 452 -22.37 17.71 -5.13
N GLU A 453 -23.18 18.03 -6.15
CA GLU A 453 -23.41 17.17 -7.32
C GLU A 453 -22.11 16.90 -8.09
N HIS A 454 -21.27 17.92 -8.25
CA HIS A 454 -19.96 17.79 -8.88
C HIS A 454 -18.99 16.96 -8.02
N GLU A 455 -18.93 17.17 -6.72
CA GLU A 455 -18.12 16.34 -5.82
C GLU A 455 -18.62 14.89 -5.76
N LEU A 456 -19.94 14.66 -5.78
CA LEU A 456 -20.52 13.31 -5.83
C LEU A 456 -20.16 12.62 -7.15
N THR A 457 -20.29 13.30 -8.29
CA THR A 457 -19.92 12.72 -9.59
C THR A 457 -18.42 12.44 -9.68
N MET A 458 -17.56 13.32 -9.13
CA MET A 458 -16.12 13.06 -9.02
C MET A 458 -15.78 11.88 -8.09
N VAL A 459 -16.48 11.72 -6.96
CA VAL A 459 -16.30 10.57 -6.06
C VAL A 459 -16.82 9.28 -6.69
N LYS A 460 -17.94 9.33 -7.42
CA LYS A 460 -18.46 8.19 -8.21
C LYS A 460 -17.47 7.76 -9.30
N LEU A 461 -16.88 8.72 -10.02
CA LEU A 461 -15.86 8.44 -11.05
C LEU A 461 -14.64 7.75 -10.41
N ARG A 462 -14.06 8.33 -9.35
CA ARG A 462 -12.95 7.72 -8.60
C ARG A 462 -13.28 6.32 -8.06
N LEU A 463 -14.53 6.06 -7.68
CA LEU A 463 -14.96 4.74 -7.23
C LEU A 463 -15.00 3.72 -8.39
N VAL A 464 -15.39 4.16 -9.59
CA VAL A 464 -15.29 3.36 -10.82
C VAL A 464 -13.83 3.12 -11.20
N ASP A 465 -12.97 4.14 -11.13
CA ASP A 465 -11.53 4.04 -11.45
C ASP A 465 -10.84 3.03 -10.51
N VAL A 466 -10.95 3.22 -9.19
CA VAL A 466 -10.40 2.32 -8.15
C VAL A 466 -10.98 0.91 -8.27
N ARG A 467 -12.22 0.76 -8.76
CA ARG A 467 -12.81 -0.55 -9.01
C ARG A 467 -12.25 -1.21 -10.27
N SER A 468 -12.03 -0.44 -11.34
CA SER A 468 -11.35 -0.91 -12.54
C SER A 468 -9.91 -1.34 -12.24
N GLU A 469 -9.20 -0.61 -11.38
CA GLU A 469 -7.86 -0.98 -10.87
C GLU A 469 -7.91 -2.27 -10.03
N ALA A 470 -8.92 -2.42 -9.15
CA ALA A 470 -9.08 -3.63 -8.36
C ALA A 470 -9.44 -4.86 -9.23
N ASP A 471 -10.30 -4.69 -10.23
CA ASP A 471 -10.70 -5.74 -11.16
C ASP A 471 -9.52 -6.14 -12.10
N SER A 472 -8.67 -5.20 -12.52
CA SER A 472 -7.45 -5.50 -13.29
C SER A 472 -6.37 -6.19 -12.46
N ALA A 473 -6.15 -5.75 -11.20
CA ALA A 473 -5.25 -6.41 -10.27
C ALA A 473 -5.72 -7.85 -9.95
N ALA A 474 -7.02 -8.08 -9.84
CA ALA A 474 -7.59 -9.42 -9.68
C ALA A 474 -7.38 -10.31 -10.92
N ALA A 475 -7.49 -9.74 -12.13
CA ALA A 475 -7.20 -10.46 -13.37
C ALA A 475 -5.72 -10.88 -13.47
N HIS A 476 -4.78 -9.97 -13.16
CA HIS A 476 -3.35 -10.29 -13.14
C HIS A 476 -2.99 -11.32 -12.05
N ALA A 477 -3.64 -11.26 -10.87
CA ALA A 477 -3.45 -12.28 -9.84
C ALA A 477 -3.91 -13.67 -10.33
N ALA A 478 -5.05 -13.77 -11.01
CA ALA A 478 -5.53 -15.02 -11.59
C ALA A 478 -4.59 -15.54 -12.71
N GLU A 479 -4.07 -14.65 -13.55
CA GLU A 479 -3.08 -15.02 -14.57
C GLU A 479 -1.80 -15.59 -13.95
N LEU A 480 -1.24 -14.94 -12.92
CA LEU A 480 -0.08 -15.43 -12.17
C LEU A 480 -0.36 -16.78 -11.47
N GLU A 481 -1.57 -17.01 -10.94
CA GLU A 481 -1.97 -18.31 -10.41
C GLU A 481 -2.00 -19.40 -11.50
N THR A 482 -2.45 -19.09 -12.72
CA THR A 482 -2.40 -20.05 -13.84
C THR A 482 -0.97 -20.35 -14.28
N GLN A 483 -0.11 -19.33 -14.43
CA GLN A 483 1.30 -19.51 -14.78
C GLN A 483 2.06 -20.31 -13.70
N LEU A 484 1.75 -20.10 -12.42
CA LEU A 484 2.30 -20.90 -11.33
C LEU A 484 1.85 -22.36 -11.40
N ALA A 485 0.56 -22.63 -11.69
CA ALA A 485 0.06 -23.98 -11.86
C ALA A 485 0.70 -24.71 -13.05
N GLU A 486 0.91 -24.02 -14.17
CA GLU A 486 1.64 -24.52 -15.34
C GLU A 486 3.10 -24.83 -14.99
N GLN A 487 3.82 -23.92 -14.33
CA GLN A 487 5.20 -24.17 -13.91
C GLN A 487 5.31 -25.33 -12.92
N VAL A 488 4.41 -25.45 -11.95
CA VAL A 488 4.37 -26.61 -11.04
C VAL A 488 4.11 -27.91 -11.79
N SER A 489 3.24 -27.91 -12.81
CA SER A 489 3.00 -29.08 -13.65
C SER A 489 4.22 -29.47 -14.49
N LEU A 490 4.93 -28.49 -15.03
CA LEU A 490 6.16 -28.68 -15.81
C LEU A 490 7.30 -29.19 -14.92
N VAL A 491 7.50 -28.61 -13.74
CA VAL A 491 8.49 -29.09 -12.76
C VAL A 491 8.20 -30.54 -12.40
N LYS A 492 6.93 -30.89 -12.15
CA LYS A 492 6.55 -32.28 -11.87
C LYS A 492 6.82 -33.22 -13.04
N GLN A 493 6.55 -32.82 -14.28
CA GLN A 493 6.90 -33.60 -15.47
C GLN A 493 8.42 -33.78 -15.59
N LEU A 494 9.21 -32.72 -15.40
CA LEU A 494 10.67 -32.79 -15.40
C LEU A 494 11.22 -33.66 -14.26
N GLU A 495 10.59 -33.66 -13.09
CA GLU A 495 10.93 -34.59 -11.99
C GLU A 495 10.60 -36.05 -12.34
N GLU A 496 9.43 -36.31 -12.95
CA GLU A 496 9.05 -37.65 -13.43
C GLU A 496 10.00 -38.14 -14.55
N ASP A 497 10.38 -37.27 -15.49
CA ASP A 497 11.32 -37.56 -16.57
C ASP A 497 12.77 -37.75 -16.05
N LEU A 498 13.21 -36.95 -15.08
CA LEU A 498 14.50 -37.16 -14.41
C LEU A 498 14.52 -38.43 -13.58
N LEU A 499 13.40 -38.81 -12.94
CA LEU A 499 13.26 -40.11 -12.26
C LEU A 499 13.23 -41.27 -13.25
N ALA A 500 12.61 -41.11 -14.42
CA ALA A 500 12.62 -42.08 -15.50
C ALA A 500 14.03 -42.26 -16.09
N SER A 501 14.71 -41.15 -16.40
CA SER A 501 16.10 -41.12 -16.87
C SER A 501 17.07 -41.70 -15.83
N ARG A 502 16.87 -41.41 -14.54
CA ARG A 502 17.65 -42.01 -13.44
C ARG A 502 17.35 -43.50 -13.24
N ARG A 503 16.13 -43.98 -13.52
CA ARG A 503 15.81 -45.41 -13.56
C ARG A 503 16.43 -46.10 -14.78
N ALA A 504 16.48 -45.44 -15.94
CA ALA A 504 17.16 -45.94 -17.13
C ALA A 504 18.69 -46.03 -16.91
N ALA A 505 19.31 -44.96 -16.37
CA ALA A 505 20.72 -44.94 -16.03
C ALA A 505 21.08 -45.91 -14.87
N GLY A 506 20.19 -46.06 -13.88
CA GLY A 506 20.35 -47.00 -12.77
C GLY A 506 20.07 -48.46 -13.11
N GLY A 507 19.43 -48.73 -14.26
CA GLY A 507 19.20 -50.08 -14.78
C GLY A 507 20.32 -50.63 -15.67
N GLY A 508 21.26 -49.78 -16.09
CA GLY A 508 22.35 -50.11 -17.03
C GLY A 508 23.53 -50.91 -16.45
N GLY A 509 23.32 -51.68 -15.38
CA GLY A 509 24.36 -52.42 -14.66
C GLY A 509 24.67 -53.81 -15.23
N GLY A 510 24.85 -53.97 -16.55
CA GLY A 510 25.27 -55.26 -17.10
C GLY A 510 25.12 -55.49 -18.61
N GLY A 511 26.23 -55.37 -19.34
CA GLY A 511 26.53 -56.26 -20.48
C GLY A 511 25.93 -55.97 -21.86
N GLY A 512 26.63 -55.12 -22.63
CA GLY A 512 26.98 -55.41 -24.03
C GLY A 512 25.95 -55.17 -25.16
N GLY A 513 26.41 -54.51 -26.23
CA GLY A 513 26.00 -54.92 -27.58
C GLY A 513 25.19 -53.98 -28.48
N GLY A 514 25.63 -52.72 -28.67
CA GLY A 514 25.60 -52.00 -29.97
C GLY A 514 24.29 -51.71 -30.72
N LEU A 515 24.42 -50.84 -31.74
CA LEU A 515 23.45 -50.52 -32.82
C LEU A 515 22.20 -49.71 -32.38
N ALA A 516 21.60 -48.81 -33.17
CA ALA A 516 22.08 -47.96 -34.27
C ALA A 516 21.00 -46.89 -34.61
N GLY A 517 21.40 -45.66 -34.95
CA GLY A 517 20.55 -44.64 -35.64
C GLY A 517 19.46 -43.94 -34.80
N SER A 518 18.89 -42.81 -35.23
CA SER A 518 19.33 -41.88 -36.29
C SER A 518 18.67 -40.50 -36.12
N SER A 519 19.48 -39.45 -36.27
CA SER A 519 19.13 -38.12 -36.83
C SER A 519 17.71 -37.53 -36.69
N SER A 520 17.61 -36.33 -36.11
CA SER A 520 17.32 -35.11 -36.89
C SER A 520 17.62 -33.84 -36.09
N SER A 521 18.05 -32.79 -36.78
CA SER A 521 18.49 -31.50 -36.21
C SER A 521 17.69 -30.37 -36.86
N ALA A 522 17.32 -29.35 -36.09
CA ALA A 522 17.04 -28.00 -36.59
C ALA A 522 17.02 -26.93 -35.48
N ASN A 523 17.92 -25.94 -35.62
CA ASN A 523 17.79 -24.54 -35.21
C ASN A 523 17.40 -24.18 -33.76
N VAL A 524 18.42 -23.95 -32.94
CA VAL A 524 18.46 -22.79 -32.01
C VAL A 524 19.81 -22.10 -32.16
N GLU A 525 19.92 -21.21 -33.15
CA GLU A 525 21.11 -20.39 -33.40
C GLU A 525 20.75 -18.91 -33.12
N GLY A 526 21.38 -18.31 -32.10
CA GLY A 526 21.09 -16.93 -31.74
C GLY A 526 21.64 -16.49 -30.38
N LEU A 527 22.77 -15.78 -30.41
CA LEU A 527 23.22 -14.84 -29.38
C LEU A 527 23.74 -15.39 -28.02
N VAL A 528 25.00 -15.85 -28.00
CA VAL A 528 26.05 -15.09 -27.29
C VAL A 528 27.45 -15.41 -27.85
N SER A 529 28.24 -14.37 -28.08
CA SER A 529 29.68 -14.44 -28.33
C SER A 529 30.41 -13.54 -27.33
N ALA A 530 31.71 -13.76 -27.17
CA ALA A 530 32.66 -13.01 -26.32
C ALA A 530 32.69 -13.31 -24.80
N ALA A 531 33.26 -14.46 -24.44
CA ALA A 531 34.35 -14.55 -23.46
C ALA A 531 35.15 -15.85 -23.74
N GLY A 532 36.48 -15.77 -23.82
CA GLY A 532 37.35 -16.91 -24.20
C GLY A 532 38.26 -17.40 -23.07
N ALA A 533 38.92 -18.54 -23.33
CA ALA A 533 39.82 -19.30 -22.45
C ALA A 533 39.12 -19.99 -21.25
N ASP A 534 39.38 -21.25 -20.89
CA ASP A 534 40.42 -22.20 -21.32
C ASP A 534 39.93 -23.67 -21.36
N ALA A 535 40.71 -24.49 -22.09
CA ALA A 535 40.91 -25.94 -21.96
C ALA A 535 39.72 -26.93 -21.92
N ASP A 536 39.76 -27.81 -22.92
CA ASP A 536 39.06 -29.09 -23.10
C ASP A 536 38.97 -30.00 -21.84
N ASP A 537 37.77 -30.11 -21.25
CA ASP A 537 37.28 -31.32 -20.58
C ASP A 537 35.74 -31.33 -20.50
N GLY A 538 35.13 -32.45 -20.90
CA GLY A 538 33.73 -32.82 -20.65
C GLY A 538 32.63 -31.89 -21.19
N GLY A 539 32.05 -32.22 -22.35
CA GLY A 539 30.80 -31.60 -22.82
C GLY A 539 29.66 -31.69 -21.80
N ASP A 540 29.57 -32.81 -21.06
CA ASP A 540 28.65 -32.98 -19.94
C ASP A 540 28.96 -32.05 -18.76
N ALA A 541 30.23 -31.80 -18.45
CA ALA A 541 30.64 -30.87 -17.39
C ALA A 541 30.38 -29.40 -17.75
N SER A 542 30.33 -29.07 -19.04
CA SER A 542 29.86 -27.78 -19.54
C SER A 542 28.33 -27.67 -19.41
N MET A 543 27.58 -28.68 -19.87
CA MET A 543 26.12 -28.71 -19.76
C MET A 543 25.64 -28.66 -18.31
N VAL A 544 26.26 -29.43 -17.40
CA VAL A 544 25.94 -29.41 -15.96
C VAL A 544 26.23 -28.04 -15.33
N ARG A 545 27.30 -27.35 -15.75
CA ARG A 545 27.58 -25.97 -15.31
C ARG A 545 26.51 -24.98 -15.79
N VAL A 546 26.07 -25.08 -17.04
CA VAL A 546 24.97 -24.26 -17.57
C VAL A 546 23.64 -24.54 -16.86
N LEU A 547 23.31 -25.81 -16.63
CA LEU A 547 22.10 -26.21 -15.90
C LEU A 547 22.13 -25.77 -14.43
N CYS A 548 23.29 -25.81 -13.76
CA CYS A 548 23.44 -25.25 -12.42
C CYS A 548 23.26 -23.72 -12.43
N ALA A 549 23.86 -23.00 -13.37
CA ALA A 549 23.66 -21.55 -13.50
C ALA A 549 22.20 -21.17 -13.81
N GLN A 550 21.49 -21.97 -14.63
CA GLN A 550 20.06 -21.79 -14.87
C GLN A 550 19.23 -22.07 -13.60
N ARG A 551 19.45 -23.22 -12.95
CA ARG A 551 18.81 -23.59 -11.68
C ARG A 551 18.99 -22.50 -10.62
N ASP A 552 20.18 -21.94 -10.50
CA ASP A 552 20.49 -20.94 -9.47
C ASP A 552 19.86 -19.58 -9.83
N ARG A 553 19.72 -19.23 -11.12
CA ARG A 553 18.88 -18.09 -11.58
C ARG A 553 17.38 -18.31 -11.42
N PHE A 554 16.89 -19.55 -11.47
CA PHE A 554 15.49 -19.86 -11.16
C PHE A 554 15.24 -19.81 -9.66
N ARG A 555 16.14 -20.34 -8.82
CA ARG A 555 16.07 -20.21 -7.36
C ARG A 555 16.09 -18.76 -6.89
N ALA A 556 16.93 -17.92 -7.47
CA ALA A 556 16.92 -16.48 -7.18
C ALA A 556 15.52 -15.89 -7.46
N ARG A 557 14.99 -16.09 -8.68
CA ARG A 557 13.65 -15.59 -9.03
C ARG A 557 12.51 -16.18 -8.19
N CYS A 558 12.61 -17.43 -7.76
CA CYS A 558 11.64 -18.02 -6.81
C CYS A 558 11.72 -17.33 -5.44
N HIS A 559 12.93 -17.06 -4.93
CA HIS A 559 13.12 -16.32 -3.68
C HIS A 559 12.58 -14.89 -3.78
N ASP A 560 12.89 -14.18 -4.88
CA ASP A 560 12.40 -12.81 -5.13
C ASP A 560 10.86 -12.77 -5.15
N LEU A 561 10.23 -13.73 -5.85
CA LEU A 561 8.76 -13.86 -5.88
C LEU A 561 8.15 -14.27 -4.53
N GLU A 562 8.83 -15.10 -3.75
CA GLU A 562 8.41 -15.44 -2.37
C GLU A 562 8.47 -14.21 -1.44
N GLU A 563 9.48 -13.35 -1.60
CA GLU A 563 9.63 -12.09 -0.87
C GLU A 563 8.56 -11.06 -1.28
N GLU A 564 8.30 -10.90 -2.58
CA GLU A 564 7.21 -10.06 -3.10
C GLU A 564 5.83 -10.54 -2.61
N LEU A 565 5.56 -11.85 -2.64
CA LEU A 565 4.34 -12.43 -2.05
C LEU A 565 4.28 -12.23 -0.52
N GLY A 566 5.43 -12.21 0.16
CA GLY A 566 5.53 -11.82 1.57
C GLY A 566 5.09 -10.37 1.80
N ARG A 567 5.64 -9.44 1.01
CA ARG A 567 5.31 -8.00 1.06
C ARG A 567 3.82 -7.75 0.77
N LEU A 568 3.28 -8.31 -0.31
CA LEU A 568 1.88 -8.15 -0.68
C LEU A 568 0.92 -8.72 0.39
N ARG A 569 1.27 -9.83 1.06
CA ARG A 569 0.49 -10.35 2.19
C ARG A 569 0.53 -9.43 3.40
N ALA A 570 1.68 -8.79 3.68
CA ALA A 570 1.80 -7.80 4.76
C ALA A 570 0.98 -6.53 4.47
N GLU A 571 1.01 -6.02 3.24
CA GLU A 571 0.21 -4.88 2.79
C GLU A 571 -1.29 -5.18 2.86
N LEU A 572 -1.71 -6.36 2.40
CA LEU A 572 -3.10 -6.82 2.50
C LEU A 572 -3.57 -6.95 3.96
N ALA A 573 -2.69 -7.37 4.87
CA ALA A 573 -2.98 -7.37 6.31
C ALA A 573 -3.10 -5.95 6.88
N ALA A 574 -2.22 -5.03 6.48
CA ALA A 574 -2.26 -3.62 6.90
C ALA A 574 -3.54 -2.91 6.40
N VAL A 575 -3.93 -3.10 5.13
CA VAL A 575 -5.17 -2.55 4.56
C VAL A 575 -6.40 -3.14 5.26
N LYS A 576 -6.40 -4.44 5.60
CA LYS A 576 -7.49 -5.04 6.41
C LYS A 576 -7.56 -4.45 7.82
N SER A 577 -6.43 -4.19 8.46
CA SER A 577 -6.33 -3.52 9.75
C SER A 577 -6.90 -2.09 9.68
N ALA A 578 -6.47 -1.29 8.70
CA ALA A 578 -6.97 0.07 8.49
C ALA A 578 -8.48 0.09 8.19
N ALA A 579 -8.98 -0.85 7.38
CA ALA A 579 -10.41 -1.01 7.11
C ALA A 579 -11.22 -1.47 8.33
N ALA A 580 -10.60 -2.17 9.30
CA ALA A 580 -11.22 -2.52 10.57
C ALA A 580 -11.26 -1.31 11.53
N ALA A 581 -10.17 -0.54 11.62
CA ALA A 581 -10.11 0.71 12.38
C ALA A 581 -11.15 1.71 11.88
N ALA A 582 -11.19 1.99 10.57
CA ALA A 582 -12.19 2.88 9.98
C ALA A 582 -13.65 2.43 10.21
N LYS A 583 -13.91 1.11 10.30
CA LYS A 583 -15.24 0.60 10.69
C LYS A 583 -15.55 0.87 12.16
N ALA A 584 -14.58 0.71 13.06
CA ALA A 584 -14.73 1.03 14.48
C ALA A 584 -14.96 2.53 14.69
N ASP A 585 -14.20 3.38 14.02
CA ASP A 585 -14.35 4.84 14.07
C ASP A 585 -15.73 5.28 13.53
N ASN A 586 -16.19 4.69 12.42
CA ASN A 586 -17.54 4.95 11.90
C ASN A 586 -18.65 4.53 12.89
N ILE A 587 -18.47 3.44 13.64
CA ILE A 587 -19.41 3.02 14.70
C ILE A 587 -19.37 4.00 15.89
N ALA A 588 -18.18 4.43 16.31
CA ALA A 588 -18.01 5.43 17.38
C ALA A 588 -18.53 6.82 16.99
N LEU A 589 -18.49 7.19 15.71
CA LEU A 589 -19.12 8.39 15.19
C LEU A 589 -20.65 8.30 15.26
N VAL A 590 -21.24 7.15 14.94
CA VAL A 590 -22.68 6.90 15.11
C VAL A 590 -23.09 6.95 16.60
N GLU A 591 -22.27 6.40 17.50
CA GLU A 591 -22.47 6.52 18.96
C GLU A 591 -22.51 7.98 19.40
N ARG A 592 -21.48 8.77 19.02
CA ARG A 592 -21.38 10.19 19.33
C ARG A 592 -22.52 11.00 18.73
N LEU A 593 -22.90 10.73 17.48
CA LEU A 593 -24.04 11.37 16.83
C LEU A 593 -25.33 11.08 17.59
N ARG A 594 -25.61 9.83 17.96
CA ARG A 594 -26.81 9.46 18.73
C ARG A 594 -26.79 10.05 20.15
N TYR A 595 -25.63 10.15 20.79
CA TYR A 595 -25.44 10.78 22.10
C TYR A 595 -25.63 12.32 22.07
N VAL A 596 -25.14 12.98 21.03
CA VAL A 596 -25.41 14.41 20.80
C VAL A 596 -26.89 14.61 20.50
N HIS A 597 -27.49 13.78 19.64
CA HIS A 597 -28.91 13.84 19.27
C HIS A 597 -29.82 13.65 20.49
N SER A 598 -29.47 12.76 21.41
CA SER A 598 -30.22 12.54 22.66
C SER A 598 -30.05 13.67 23.68
N ARG A 599 -28.94 14.41 23.66
CA ARG A 599 -28.76 15.66 24.43
C ARG A 599 -29.45 16.87 23.81
N THR A 600 -29.61 16.92 22.48
CA THR A 600 -30.34 17.99 21.79
C THR A 600 -31.86 17.78 21.73
N ALA A 601 -32.36 16.60 22.12
CA ALA A 601 -33.78 16.32 22.20
C ALA A 601 -34.39 16.92 23.49
N PRO A 602 -35.35 17.87 23.41
CA PRO A 602 -35.95 18.47 24.59
C PRO A 602 -36.90 17.49 25.30
N SER A 603 -36.76 17.38 26.62
CA SER A 603 -37.57 16.52 27.48
C SER A 603 -39.01 17.04 27.65
N GLY A 604 -40.00 16.21 27.31
CA GLY A 604 -41.42 16.43 27.62
C GLY A 604 -42.19 15.10 27.64
N PRO A 605 -42.99 14.78 28.69
CA PRO A 605 -43.61 13.46 28.84
C PRO A 605 -45.05 13.36 28.30
N SER A 606 -45.63 12.16 28.42
CA SER A 606 -47.05 11.76 28.29
C SER A 606 -47.55 11.27 26.90
N PRO A 607 -48.62 10.44 26.83
CA PRO A 607 -48.40 9.04 26.42
C PRO A 607 -49.45 8.41 25.46
N SER A 608 -49.25 7.12 25.18
CA SER A 608 -50.21 6.12 24.68
C SER A 608 -50.58 6.09 23.18
N GLY A 609 -50.72 4.86 22.65
CA GLY A 609 -51.89 4.53 21.83
C GLY A 609 -51.77 4.43 20.29
N ALA A 610 -51.01 3.44 19.80
CA ALA A 610 -51.29 2.65 18.58
C ALA A 610 -51.67 3.33 17.21
N ALA A 611 -50.79 3.07 16.23
CA ALA A 611 -51.10 2.69 14.84
C ALA A 611 -52.05 3.54 13.95
N ALA A 612 -51.47 4.22 12.96
CA ALA A 612 -52.01 4.26 11.59
C ALA A 612 -50.90 4.57 10.57
N ALA A 613 -51.08 4.14 9.32
CA ALA A 613 -50.19 4.48 8.20
C ALA A 613 -50.62 5.79 7.52
N GLY A 614 -49.67 6.45 6.83
CA GLY A 614 -49.98 7.29 5.68
C GLY A 614 -49.95 8.82 5.88
N ALA A 615 -49.03 9.44 5.12
CA ALA A 615 -49.13 10.75 4.45
C ALA A 615 -49.20 12.07 5.27
N GLY A 616 -48.22 12.94 5.00
CA GLY A 616 -48.31 14.41 5.13
C GLY A 616 -47.95 14.99 6.51
N GLY A 617 -47.18 16.08 6.62
CA GLY A 617 -46.46 16.85 5.59
C GLY A 617 -45.81 18.09 6.21
N GLY A 618 -44.58 18.43 5.81
CA GLY A 618 -43.82 19.55 6.37
C GLY A 618 -42.82 20.11 5.36
N LYS A 619 -43.31 20.92 4.42
CA LYS A 619 -42.54 21.38 3.24
C LYS A 619 -41.93 22.77 3.44
N ARG A 620 -40.60 22.85 3.36
CA ARG A 620 -39.76 24.00 2.97
C ARG A 620 -38.47 23.35 2.43
N GLY A 621 -38.25 23.23 1.13
CA GLY A 621 -38.05 24.33 0.17
C GLY A 621 -36.55 24.34 -0.17
N ALA A 622 -36.04 23.40 -0.97
CA ALA A 622 -36.11 23.32 -2.44
C ALA A 622 -34.78 23.78 -3.10
N ALA A 623 -33.93 22.81 -3.42
CA ALA A 623 -32.89 22.87 -4.44
C ALA A 623 -32.66 21.41 -4.87
N GLY A 624 -32.81 21.12 -6.16
CA GLY A 624 -32.78 19.74 -6.65
C GLY A 624 -31.37 19.30 -6.98
N GLY A 625 -30.83 18.38 -6.18
CA GLY A 625 -29.61 17.64 -6.46
C GLY A 625 -29.45 16.48 -5.48
N ASP A 626 -29.17 15.29 -6.01
CA ASP A 626 -28.81 14.05 -5.32
C ASP A 626 -29.71 13.54 -4.17
N VAL A 627 -30.92 13.12 -4.55
CA VAL A 627 -31.69 12.12 -3.76
C VAL A 627 -30.84 10.86 -3.49
N GLU A 628 -29.92 10.52 -4.39
CA GLU A 628 -29.01 9.37 -4.27
C GLU A 628 -27.88 9.60 -3.26
N ALA A 629 -27.32 10.81 -3.11
CA ALA A 629 -26.31 11.09 -2.08
C ALA A 629 -26.92 11.11 -0.68
N ALA A 630 -28.08 11.76 -0.54
CA ALA A 630 -28.85 11.74 0.69
C ALA A 630 -29.28 10.30 1.06
N ALA A 631 -29.66 9.48 0.08
CA ALA A 631 -29.92 8.06 0.28
C ALA A 631 -28.65 7.28 0.64
N ALA A 632 -27.52 7.49 -0.04
CA ALA A 632 -26.26 6.79 0.23
C ALA A 632 -25.67 7.11 1.61
N GLY A 633 -25.76 8.37 2.03
CA GLY A 633 -25.43 8.84 3.38
C GLY A 633 -26.36 8.25 4.43
N ALA A 634 -27.69 8.35 4.22
CA ALA A 634 -28.67 7.72 5.10
C ALA A 634 -28.53 6.19 5.15
N ASP A 635 -28.13 5.54 4.06
CA ASP A 635 -27.89 4.10 4.03
C ASP A 635 -26.54 3.72 4.64
N ALA A 636 -25.52 4.57 4.60
CA ALA A 636 -24.31 4.41 5.41
C ALA A 636 -24.65 4.54 6.90
N GLU A 637 -25.40 5.57 7.30
CA GLU A 637 -25.90 5.78 8.66
C GLU A 637 -26.78 4.60 9.12
N ARG A 638 -27.67 4.08 8.27
CA ARG A 638 -28.46 2.85 8.55
C ARG A 638 -27.59 1.59 8.60
N ARG A 639 -26.49 1.50 7.85
CA ARG A 639 -25.58 0.34 7.87
C ARG A 639 -24.75 0.33 9.16
N TYR A 640 -24.06 1.43 9.47
CA TYR A 640 -23.29 1.55 10.71
C TYR A 640 -24.20 1.65 11.95
N GLY A 641 -25.37 2.26 11.84
CA GLY A 641 -26.42 2.25 12.86
C GLY A 641 -26.95 0.85 13.18
N ARG A 642 -27.17 -0.01 12.17
CA ARG A 642 -27.49 -1.43 12.42
C ARG A 642 -26.34 -2.18 13.06
N LEU A 643 -25.09 -1.96 12.64
CA LEU A 643 -23.92 -2.57 13.27
C LEU A 643 -23.76 -2.15 14.75
N TYR A 644 -24.04 -0.88 15.05
CA TYR A 644 -24.08 -0.34 16.41
C TYR A 644 -25.23 -0.94 17.24
N ASP A 645 -26.46 -0.96 16.70
CA ASP A 645 -27.63 -1.54 17.36
C ASP A 645 -27.51 -3.06 17.57
N GLU A 646 -26.80 -3.77 16.69
CA GLU A 646 -26.45 -5.18 16.86
C GLU A 646 -25.37 -5.42 17.92
N GLY A 647 -24.41 -4.49 18.09
CA GLY A 647 -23.37 -4.55 19.12
C GLY A 647 -23.86 -4.16 20.52
N ILE A 648 -24.95 -3.39 20.63
CA ILE A 648 -25.50 -2.90 21.90
C ILE A 648 -26.70 -3.72 22.41
N ASN A 649 -27.19 -4.69 21.64
CA ASN A 649 -28.35 -5.48 22.05
C ASN A 649 -27.98 -6.60 23.06
N PRO A 650 -28.25 -6.45 24.37
CA PRO A 650 -27.81 -7.41 25.39
C PRO A 650 -28.49 -8.78 25.23
N PHE A 651 -29.65 -8.82 24.56
CA PHE A 651 -30.34 -10.07 24.28
C PHE A 651 -29.70 -10.87 23.14
N LYS A 652 -28.81 -10.27 22.33
CA LYS A 652 -28.05 -10.97 21.30
C LYS A 652 -26.89 -11.73 21.95
N GLU A 653 -26.06 -11.04 22.74
CA GLU A 653 -25.02 -11.67 23.57
C GLU A 653 -25.60 -12.74 24.51
N PHE A 654 -26.72 -12.46 25.18
CA PHE A 654 -27.37 -13.45 26.04
C PHE A 654 -27.89 -14.68 25.27
N LYS A 655 -28.43 -14.50 24.05
CA LYS A 655 -28.82 -15.62 23.18
C LYS A 655 -27.61 -16.38 22.63
N GLU A 656 -26.49 -15.72 22.39
CA GLU A 656 -25.24 -16.34 21.95
C GLU A 656 -24.60 -17.13 23.10
N GLN A 657 -24.52 -16.57 24.31
CA GLN A 657 -24.11 -17.30 25.52
C GLN A 657 -25.08 -18.46 25.85
N GLN A 658 -26.39 -18.33 25.64
CA GLN A 658 -27.32 -19.46 25.76
C GLN A 658 -27.06 -20.54 24.70
N LYS A 659 -26.82 -20.16 23.43
CA LYS A 659 -26.43 -21.09 22.37
C LYS A 659 -25.09 -21.76 22.68
N GLU A 660 -24.12 -21.06 23.26
CA GLU A 660 -22.84 -21.63 23.67
C GLU A 660 -22.98 -22.58 24.86
N ARG A 661 -23.83 -22.26 25.84
CA ARG A 661 -24.18 -23.19 26.92
C ARG A 661 -24.92 -24.44 26.39
N GLN A 662 -25.81 -24.29 25.41
CA GLN A 662 -26.44 -25.43 24.75
C GLN A 662 -25.43 -26.26 23.93
N LYS A 663 -24.51 -25.61 23.20
CA LYS A 663 -23.41 -26.27 22.49
C LYS A 663 -22.45 -26.98 23.45
N SER A 664 -22.13 -26.41 24.61
CA SER A 664 -21.24 -27.05 25.59
C SER A 664 -21.93 -28.26 26.26
N ALA A 665 -23.24 -28.21 26.45
CA ALA A 665 -24.07 -29.29 26.97
C ALA A 665 -24.35 -30.46 26.00
N MET A 666 -24.08 -30.31 24.70
CA MET A 666 -24.25 -31.39 23.71
C MET A 666 -23.19 -32.49 23.82
N GLY A 667 -23.55 -33.74 23.50
CA GLY A 667 -22.63 -34.87 23.48
C GLY A 667 -21.56 -34.76 22.41
N PHE A 668 -20.50 -35.58 22.48
CA PHE A 668 -19.41 -35.57 21.48
C PHE A 668 -19.91 -35.85 20.05
N VAL A 669 -20.85 -36.79 19.90
CA VAL A 669 -21.47 -37.13 18.61
C VAL A 669 -22.32 -35.98 18.07
N ASP A 670 -23.13 -35.34 18.92
CA ASP A 670 -23.93 -34.17 18.55
C ASP A 670 -23.05 -32.98 18.17
N LYS A 671 -21.93 -32.78 18.87
CA LYS A 671 -20.92 -31.77 18.54
C LYS A 671 -20.27 -32.05 17.17
N ALA A 672 -19.94 -33.30 16.87
CA ALA A 672 -19.40 -33.68 15.56
C ALA A 672 -20.44 -33.49 14.43
N MET A 673 -21.70 -33.87 14.65
CA MET A 673 -22.79 -33.64 13.69
C MET A 673 -23.12 -32.15 13.53
N TYR A 674 -23.06 -31.36 14.61
CA TYR A 674 -23.20 -29.91 14.56
C TYR A 674 -22.04 -29.26 13.81
N TRP A 675 -20.80 -29.73 14.00
CA TRP A 675 -19.64 -29.21 13.27
C TRP A 675 -19.70 -29.54 11.77
N LEU A 676 -20.08 -30.78 11.43
CA LEU A 676 -20.26 -31.23 10.05
C LEU A 676 -21.41 -30.47 9.34
N SER A 677 -22.55 -30.29 10.02
CA SER A 677 -23.66 -29.51 9.46
C SER A 677 -23.34 -28.02 9.36
N GLN A 678 -22.62 -27.43 10.33
CA GLN A 678 -22.17 -26.03 10.25
C GLN A 678 -21.13 -25.82 9.14
N LEU A 679 -20.24 -26.79 8.89
CA LEU A 679 -19.29 -26.78 7.77
C LEU A 679 -20.02 -26.80 6.42
N VAL A 680 -21.04 -27.66 6.28
CA VAL A 680 -21.87 -27.75 5.07
C VAL A 680 -22.72 -26.49 4.87
N TYR A 681 -23.37 -25.95 5.91
CA TYR A 681 -24.25 -24.77 5.77
C TYR A 681 -23.49 -23.44 5.69
N GLY A 682 -22.34 -23.32 6.36
CA GLY A 682 -21.59 -22.07 6.50
C GLY A 682 -20.87 -21.60 5.24
N ASN A 683 -20.55 -22.50 4.31
CA ASN A 683 -19.81 -22.19 3.08
C ASN A 683 -20.66 -22.50 1.84
N SER A 684 -20.80 -21.54 0.91
CA SER A 684 -21.49 -21.74 -0.37
C SER A 684 -20.83 -22.84 -1.22
N ALA A 685 -19.50 -22.92 -1.21
CA ALA A 685 -18.76 -23.97 -1.91
C ALA A 685 -19.02 -25.36 -1.29
N ALA A 686 -19.15 -25.46 0.05
CA ALA A 686 -19.46 -26.72 0.72
C ALA A 686 -20.90 -27.19 0.42
N ARG A 687 -21.87 -26.27 0.32
CA ARG A 687 -23.23 -26.58 -0.14
C ARG A 687 -23.25 -27.10 -1.57
N LEU A 688 -22.49 -26.45 -2.46
CA LEU A 688 -22.39 -26.86 -3.87
C LEU A 688 -21.70 -28.23 -4.02
N PHE A 689 -20.61 -28.46 -3.28
CA PHE A 689 -19.93 -29.75 -3.22
C PHE A 689 -20.84 -30.85 -2.66
N ALA A 690 -21.56 -30.59 -1.57
CA ALA A 690 -22.51 -31.55 -1.00
C ALA A 690 -23.66 -31.87 -1.96
N PHE A 691 -24.16 -30.88 -2.71
CA PHE A 691 -25.16 -31.09 -3.75
C PHE A 691 -24.63 -31.98 -4.90
N PHE A 692 -23.45 -31.68 -5.44
CA PHE A 692 -22.83 -32.50 -6.48
C PHE A 692 -22.46 -33.91 -5.98
N TYR A 693 -22.00 -34.05 -4.73
CA TYR A 693 -21.75 -35.34 -4.11
C TYR A 693 -23.03 -36.17 -3.98
N LEU A 694 -24.14 -35.54 -3.55
CA LEU A 694 -25.44 -36.22 -3.49
C LEU A 694 -25.92 -36.62 -4.90
N ALA A 695 -25.82 -35.71 -5.87
CA ALA A 695 -26.23 -35.97 -7.26
C ALA A 695 -25.38 -37.09 -7.91
N LEU A 696 -24.07 -37.12 -7.65
CA LEU A 696 -23.16 -38.16 -8.13
C LEU A 696 -23.47 -39.51 -7.46
N MET A 697 -23.75 -39.53 -6.16
CA MET A 697 -24.20 -40.75 -5.46
C MET A 697 -25.55 -41.25 -5.99
N HIS A 698 -26.52 -40.37 -6.24
CA HIS A 698 -27.80 -40.76 -6.85
C HIS A 698 -27.61 -41.26 -8.29
N GLY A 699 -26.72 -40.62 -9.07
CA GLY A 699 -26.35 -41.07 -10.41
C GLY A 699 -25.68 -42.45 -10.39
N LEU A 700 -24.77 -42.71 -9.44
CA LEU A 700 -24.10 -44.00 -9.26
C LEU A 700 -25.09 -45.09 -8.87
N VAL A 701 -26.00 -44.82 -7.94
CA VAL A 701 -27.10 -45.73 -7.55
C VAL A 701 -28.06 -45.98 -8.72
N PHE A 702 -28.40 -44.96 -9.50
CA PHE A 702 -29.25 -45.11 -10.68
C PHE A 702 -28.56 -45.95 -11.77
N VAL A 703 -27.27 -45.72 -12.03
CA VAL A 703 -26.47 -46.51 -12.97
C VAL A 703 -26.30 -47.95 -12.50
N SER A 704 -26.10 -48.20 -11.20
CA SER A 704 -25.99 -49.57 -10.69
C SER A 704 -27.33 -50.31 -10.76
N LEU A 705 -28.44 -49.66 -10.42
CA LEU A 705 -29.80 -50.18 -10.60
C LEU A 705 -30.12 -50.44 -12.07
N ALA A 706 -29.83 -49.51 -12.97
CA ALA A 706 -30.06 -49.66 -14.41
C ALA A 706 -29.22 -50.81 -14.99
N ARG A 707 -27.94 -50.92 -14.60
CA ARG A 707 -27.06 -52.01 -15.05
C ARG A 707 -27.50 -53.36 -14.49
N MET A 708 -27.95 -53.43 -13.23
CA MET A 708 -28.50 -54.65 -12.63
C MET A 708 -29.81 -55.05 -13.33
N THR A 709 -30.71 -54.09 -13.57
CA THR A 709 -31.98 -54.32 -14.28
C THR A 709 -31.75 -54.80 -15.71
N HIS A 710 -30.80 -54.20 -16.43
CA HIS A 710 -30.44 -54.61 -17.79
C HIS A 710 -29.75 -55.99 -17.83
N ALA A 711 -28.94 -56.33 -16.83
CA ALA A 711 -28.36 -57.67 -16.71
C ALA A 711 -29.45 -58.71 -16.42
N SER A 712 -30.37 -58.42 -15.50
CA SER A 712 -31.52 -59.28 -15.19
C SER A 712 -32.48 -59.43 -16.36
N SER A 713 -32.76 -58.37 -17.12
CA SER A 713 -33.61 -58.46 -18.32
C SER A 713 -32.94 -59.28 -19.41
N HIS A 714 -31.64 -59.08 -19.68
CA HIS A 714 -30.91 -59.91 -20.64
C HIS A 714 -30.88 -61.38 -20.24
N ALA A 715 -30.69 -61.69 -18.94
CA ALA A 715 -30.77 -63.05 -18.42
C ALA A 715 -32.16 -63.66 -18.67
N LEU A 716 -33.24 -62.94 -18.36
CA LEU A 716 -34.62 -63.38 -18.63
C LEU A 716 -34.89 -63.59 -20.13
N TYR A 717 -34.44 -62.68 -21.00
CA TYR A 717 -34.56 -62.84 -22.45
C TYR A 717 -33.81 -64.09 -22.94
N SER A 718 -32.56 -64.29 -22.51
CA SER A 718 -31.77 -65.46 -22.90
C SER A 718 -32.37 -66.79 -22.41
N HIS A 719 -32.95 -66.81 -21.21
CA HIS A 719 -33.67 -67.98 -20.71
C HIS A 719 -34.98 -68.23 -21.47
N THR A 720 -35.71 -67.17 -21.82
CA THR A 720 -36.95 -67.28 -22.62
C THR A 720 -36.64 -67.78 -24.03
N GLN A 721 -35.57 -67.28 -24.64
CA GLN A 721 -35.07 -67.75 -25.93
C GLN A 721 -34.70 -69.24 -25.88
N ALA A 722 -33.90 -69.66 -24.90
CA ALA A 722 -33.51 -71.07 -24.72
C ALA A 722 -34.71 -72.00 -24.48
N VAL A 723 -35.76 -71.53 -23.80
CA VAL A 723 -37.02 -72.29 -23.62
C VAL A 723 -37.81 -72.39 -24.94
N LEU A 724 -37.81 -71.35 -25.77
CA LEU A 724 -38.45 -71.37 -27.10
C LEU A 724 -37.69 -72.27 -28.07
N ASP A 725 -36.36 -72.20 -28.09
CA ASP A 725 -35.51 -73.03 -28.95
C ASP A 725 -35.66 -74.52 -28.58
N ASN A 726 -35.59 -74.86 -27.29
CA ASN A 726 -35.79 -76.23 -26.81
C ASN A 726 -37.24 -76.73 -27.04
N ARG A 727 -38.23 -75.82 -27.04
CA ARG A 727 -39.61 -76.13 -27.47
C ARG A 727 -39.69 -76.39 -28.98
N HIS A 728 -38.93 -75.66 -29.79
CA HIS A 728 -38.84 -75.92 -31.23
C HIS A 728 -38.14 -77.27 -31.50
N ASP A 729 -37.02 -77.55 -30.84
CA ASP A 729 -36.30 -78.83 -30.97
C ASP A 729 -37.17 -80.02 -30.56
N THR A 730 -37.94 -79.92 -29.48
CA THR A 730 -38.88 -80.98 -29.08
C THR A 730 -40.04 -81.16 -30.07
N THR A 731 -40.58 -80.09 -30.67
CA THR A 731 -41.55 -80.23 -31.77
C THR A 731 -40.94 -80.81 -33.05
N ALA A 732 -39.70 -80.46 -33.37
CA ALA A 732 -38.97 -81.01 -34.50
C ALA A 732 -38.64 -82.51 -34.30
N ALA A 733 -38.29 -82.89 -33.07
CA ALA A 733 -38.09 -84.29 -32.69
C ALA A 733 -39.38 -85.10 -32.81
N MET A 734 -40.53 -84.58 -32.35
CA MET A 734 -41.83 -85.24 -32.53
C MET A 734 -42.19 -85.44 -34.02
N HIS A 735 -41.95 -84.44 -34.88
CA HIS A 735 -42.13 -84.59 -36.32
C HIS A 735 -41.13 -85.57 -36.97
N HIS A 736 -39.91 -85.66 -36.47
CA HIS A 736 -38.94 -86.65 -36.92
C HIS A 736 -39.26 -88.08 -36.45
N GLU A 737 -39.90 -88.24 -35.29
CA GLU A 737 -40.32 -89.54 -34.77
C GLU A 737 -41.55 -90.08 -35.54
N GLU A 738 -42.51 -89.22 -35.90
CA GLU A 738 -43.61 -89.58 -36.83
C GLU A 738 -43.10 -90.02 -38.21
N LEU A 739 -42.06 -89.37 -38.74
CA LEU A 739 -41.44 -89.74 -40.02
C LEU A 739 -40.51 -90.97 -39.92
N GLY A 740 -39.88 -91.18 -38.76
CA GLY A 740 -38.99 -92.31 -38.49
C GLY A 740 -39.73 -93.64 -38.32
N ALA A 741 -40.95 -93.63 -37.78
CA ALA A 741 -41.77 -94.83 -37.60
C ALA A 741 -42.27 -95.45 -38.93
N ALA A 742 -42.13 -94.74 -40.06
CA ALA A 742 -42.59 -95.18 -41.38
C ALA A 742 -41.51 -95.86 -42.25
N ALA A 743 -40.23 -95.89 -41.82
CA ALA A 743 -39.11 -96.40 -42.63
C ALA A 743 -38.47 -97.66 -42.00
N GLY A 744 -38.54 -98.78 -42.73
CA GLY A 744 -38.11 -100.11 -42.30
C GLY A 744 -36.67 -100.21 -41.74
N VAL A 745 -36.43 -101.08 -40.74
CA VAL A 745 -36.13 -102.52 -40.95
C VAL A 745 -34.85 -102.75 -41.78
N VAL A 746 -33.75 -103.14 -41.12
CA VAL A 746 -32.83 -104.27 -41.44
C VAL A 746 -31.58 -104.24 -40.52
N ASN A 747 -31.50 -105.24 -39.64
CA ASN A 747 -30.37 -105.92 -38.97
C ASN A 747 -29.10 -105.22 -38.38
N PRO A 748 -28.46 -105.85 -37.35
CA PRO A 748 -27.38 -105.27 -36.53
C PRO A 748 -25.97 -105.80 -36.88
N LEU A 749 -24.92 -105.21 -36.28
CA LEU A 749 -23.78 -105.93 -35.66
C LEU A 749 -22.78 -104.99 -34.92
N THR A 750 -22.29 -105.49 -33.77
CA THR A 750 -21.00 -105.20 -33.09
C THR A 750 -20.60 -103.80 -32.57
N GLN A 751 -20.39 -103.76 -31.24
CA GLN A 751 -19.30 -103.08 -30.48
C GLN A 751 -19.19 -101.53 -30.58
N GLY A 752 -19.00 -100.75 -29.51
CA GLY A 752 -18.84 -101.04 -28.08
C GLY A 752 -17.95 -99.97 -27.41
N LYS A 753 -18.09 -99.81 -26.07
CA LYS A 753 -17.27 -98.97 -25.15
C LYS A 753 -17.56 -97.45 -25.04
N LEU A 754 -18.27 -97.14 -23.93
CA LEU A 754 -18.03 -96.10 -22.90
C LEU A 754 -16.54 -95.64 -22.74
N PRO A 755 -16.24 -94.48 -22.09
CA PRO A 755 -16.99 -93.79 -21.02
C PRO A 755 -17.94 -92.66 -21.46
#